data_AF-A0A7G2E2P5-F1
#
_entry.id   AF-A0A7G2E2P5-F1
#
_cell.length_a   1.000
_cell.length_b   1.000
_cell.length_c   1.000
_cell.angle_alpha   90.00
_cell.angle_beta   90.00
_cell.angle_gamma   90.00
#
_symmetry.space_group_name_H-M   'P 1'
#
loop_
_entity.id
_entity.type
_entity.pdbx_description
1 polymer ?
#
loop_
_entity_poly.entity_id
_entity_poly.type
_entity_poly.pdbx_seq_one_letter_code
_entity_poly.pdbx_strand_id
1 'polypeptide(L)'
;MRRKIKKYKQGTDSNALRYANDLFGDPEELLKLRKKDLKYNEKIERKLEDEFEPMVLTEKYMTEKDDEIRKLDVPERMQIFEEAIGIVSLDDMSIQEESNWIYARLLQEQGQGCLINKDDIVNFLEMYHVQKLEIPFIAMYRKEQCRSLLDSSDDDDDGSDFNLDKKLETKWHKGLWMIQDLDKKWILLRKRKTALFGYYTKRFEEETCKSDLNKSLFESVMKSLKATETEREVDDVDSKFNLHFPHCEIDEGQYKRPNRKSQYSICSKFGIKEFANKFGYSAEQLGLALSLEKVFVDELEDAKKTPEEMALNYECAMFGDSQAVLKGARHMAAVEISCEPSIRKYVRGIFMENAVVSTSPTPDGNVVIDSFHRFSAVKWLREKPLRKFDGVQWLLIQKAEEEKLLQVTFKLPENQMNRIISECSEHYLSVGVSKYAQLWNEQRKLILEDAVHGFVLPSMEKEARSLLTSRAKTQLLSEYGQVLWNKVSSGPYRRNNNTSEEEAAPRVLACCWGPGNPETTFVMLDSSGELVDVLYSGSIGLRSRDDEIYEAIFQMVEELPLNYVDDRIYDFPLVYADESLPRLYENSRISSEQLPQQAGIVKRAVSLGRYLQNPLAMISTLCGPGRDILSWKLHSFQDFLDPDEKYEMVEQVMVDITNQVGIDINLAASHEWLFSPLQFVSGLGPRKAASLQKSLVRAGSIFVRKELINHGIGKKVFVNAAGFLRIRRSGLACSSSQFIDLLDDTRIHPESYGLAQELAKDVYAHDTVRGDEDDAIEMAIEHVRDEPASLRKVVLDEYLRSKNQENKKETYSLIMRELSCGFQDWRSLFKEVDSDEEFYMISGETKETIGEGRIVQATVKKVTSGKAKCVLDCGLPGILLKEDYSDDGRDIVDLSNKLCEGDIVTCKVKSILKQRYHVLLVCKESEMRKHRNLGDVDDYYHEEKRNSVLIEKEKVPKEKKQFKSRMIVHPRFQNITAEQATVYLSDKNIGESIVRPSSRGLNHLTLMIKISDNVYANKEIIEGEKENKDIVSLQRIAKTLKIGNETFEDLDEVMDRYVDPLVTHLMTMLNHRKFRTGTKSEIDDLLRVEKGVNPKMVVYSFGVSHEHPGSFILSYIRSANPHHEYIGLYPKGFKFRKRMFGDLDKLAAYFKRHIDNQ
;
A
#
# COMPACT_ATOMS: atom_id res chain seq x y z
N MET A 1 23.91 26.26 -66.59
CA MET A 1 23.80 27.36 -67.58
C MET A 1 22.40 27.38 -68.20
N ARG A 2 21.78 28.56 -68.34
CA ARG A 2 20.46 28.76 -68.95
C ARG A 2 20.44 28.38 -70.45
N ARG A 3 19.36 27.73 -70.93
CA ARG A 3 18.83 27.91 -72.31
C ARG A 3 17.33 27.59 -72.40
N LYS A 4 16.61 28.49 -73.09
CA LYS A 4 15.16 28.48 -73.39
C LYS A 4 14.80 27.47 -74.48
N ILE A 5 13.57 26.92 -74.47
CA ILE A 5 12.88 26.40 -75.67
C ILE A 5 11.43 26.92 -75.72
N LYS A 6 11.00 27.26 -76.95
CA LYS A 6 9.73 27.87 -77.39
C LYS A 6 8.53 26.90 -77.28
N LYS A 7 7.32 27.41 -77.01
CA LYS A 7 6.05 26.68 -77.18
C LYS A 7 5.34 27.09 -78.48
N TYR A 8 4.90 26.08 -79.24
CA TYR A 8 4.02 26.18 -80.41
C TYR A 8 2.58 26.50 -79.99
N LYS A 9 1.85 27.27 -80.83
CA LYS A 9 0.39 27.45 -80.77
C LYS A 9 -0.28 26.40 -81.66
N GLN A 10 -1.28 25.70 -81.15
CA GLN A 10 -2.33 25.04 -81.93
C GLN A 10 -3.69 25.53 -81.42
N GLY A 11 -4.54 25.96 -82.35
CA GLY A 11 -5.85 26.56 -82.06
C GLY A 11 -6.86 25.53 -81.59
N THR A 12 -7.59 25.87 -80.54
CA THR A 12 -8.74 25.12 -80.01
C THR A 12 -10.02 25.72 -80.59
N ASP A 13 -10.90 24.84 -81.07
CA ASP A 13 -12.15 25.17 -81.76
C ASP A 13 -13.15 25.87 -80.81
N SER A 14 -13.65 27.03 -81.23
CA SER A 14 -14.48 27.94 -80.42
C SER A 14 -15.83 27.35 -80.02
N ASN A 15 -16.31 26.32 -80.72
CA ASN A 15 -17.59 25.69 -80.41
C ASN A 15 -17.50 24.66 -79.27
N ALA A 16 -16.34 24.02 -79.08
CA ALA A 16 -16.12 23.06 -78.00
C ALA A 16 -16.07 23.75 -76.62
N LEU A 17 -15.47 24.94 -76.55
CA LEU A 17 -15.40 25.77 -75.34
C LEU A 17 -16.78 26.28 -74.90
N ARG A 18 -17.64 26.59 -75.87
CA ARG A 18 -19.00 27.09 -75.59
C ARG A 18 -19.92 25.96 -75.08
N TYR A 19 -19.81 24.77 -75.66
CA TYR A 19 -20.54 23.59 -75.19
C TYR A 19 -20.07 23.12 -73.80
N ALA A 20 -18.78 23.24 -73.49
CA ALA A 20 -18.25 22.95 -72.16
C ALA A 20 -18.74 23.95 -71.09
N ASN A 21 -18.86 25.23 -71.42
CA ASN A 21 -19.41 26.25 -70.51
C ASN A 21 -20.92 26.06 -70.26
N ASP A 22 -21.69 25.62 -71.26
CA ASP A 22 -23.13 25.34 -71.08
C ASP A 22 -23.38 24.06 -70.26
N LEU A 23 -22.44 23.09 -70.26
CA LEU A 23 -22.57 21.82 -69.54
C LEU A 23 -22.00 21.86 -68.10
N PHE A 24 -20.92 22.61 -67.86
CA PHE A 24 -20.20 22.64 -66.57
C PHE A 24 -20.23 24.00 -65.86
N GLY A 25 -20.85 25.03 -66.45
CA GLY A 25 -20.81 26.41 -65.96
C GLY A 25 -19.45 27.09 -66.18
N ASP A 26 -19.39 28.40 -65.93
CA ASP A 26 -18.16 29.20 -66.11
C ASP A 26 -17.05 28.73 -65.11
N PRO A 27 -15.91 28.21 -65.60
CA PRO A 27 -14.81 27.75 -64.75
C PRO A 27 -14.25 28.82 -63.82
N GLU A 28 -14.30 30.10 -64.21
CA GLU A 28 -13.84 31.20 -63.34
C GLU A 28 -14.80 31.45 -62.18
N GLU A 29 -16.10 31.22 -62.38
CA GLU A 29 -17.11 31.39 -61.35
C GLU A 29 -17.06 30.22 -60.34
N LEU A 30 -16.84 28.99 -60.82
CA LEU A 30 -16.56 27.83 -59.98
C LEU A 30 -15.26 27.97 -59.19
N LEU A 31 -14.21 28.56 -59.77
CA LEU A 31 -12.97 28.86 -59.04
C LEU A 31 -13.16 29.97 -58.01
N LYS A 32 -14.04 30.95 -58.25
CA LYS A 32 -14.40 31.97 -57.26
C LYS A 32 -15.26 31.41 -56.13
N LEU A 33 -16.19 30.50 -56.43
CA LEU A 33 -16.96 29.75 -55.43
C LEU A 33 -16.05 28.86 -54.59
N ARG A 34 -15.13 28.11 -55.22
CA ARG A 34 -14.13 27.30 -54.51
C ARG A 34 -13.16 28.13 -53.67
N LYS A 35 -12.80 29.34 -54.13
CA LYS A 35 -12.03 30.32 -53.33
C LYS A 35 -12.85 30.94 -52.20
N LYS A 36 -14.17 31.07 -52.35
CA LYS A 36 -15.09 31.49 -51.29
C LYS A 36 -15.28 30.38 -50.25
N ASP A 37 -15.41 29.12 -50.68
CA ASP A 37 -15.48 27.95 -49.80
C ASP A 37 -14.14 27.72 -49.07
N LEU A 38 -13.01 27.94 -49.74
CA LEU A 38 -11.69 27.95 -49.10
C LEU A 38 -11.55 29.08 -48.08
N LYS A 39 -12.04 30.29 -48.38
CA LYS A 39 -12.05 31.42 -47.42
C LYS A 39 -13.07 31.27 -46.29
N TYR A 40 -14.14 30.51 -46.51
CA TYR A 40 -15.14 30.19 -45.48
C TYR A 40 -14.61 29.07 -44.56
N ASN A 41 -13.90 28.08 -45.12
CA ASN A 41 -13.21 27.04 -44.36
C ASN A 41 -11.95 27.54 -43.64
N GLU A 42 -11.20 28.50 -44.17
CA GLU A 42 -10.10 29.16 -43.45
C GLU A 42 -10.58 29.99 -42.25
N LYS A 43 -11.87 30.34 -42.18
CA LYS A 43 -12.46 31.05 -41.03
C LYS A 43 -13.07 30.14 -39.97
N ILE A 44 -13.15 28.84 -40.23
CA ILE A 44 -13.60 27.83 -39.28
C ILE A 44 -12.46 26.80 -39.16
N GLU A 45 -11.33 27.21 -38.56
CA GLU A 45 -10.48 26.22 -37.89
C GLU A 45 -11.30 25.67 -36.73
N ARG A 46 -12.00 24.55 -36.95
CA ARG A 46 -12.63 23.81 -35.86
C ARG A 46 -11.51 23.40 -34.92
N LYS A 47 -11.63 23.75 -33.64
CA LYS A 47 -10.64 23.32 -32.65
C LYS A 47 -10.72 21.80 -32.54
N LEU A 48 -9.61 21.13 -32.26
CA LEU A 48 -9.62 19.68 -32.00
C LEU A 48 -10.58 19.30 -30.86
N GLU A 49 -10.82 20.24 -29.94
CA GLU A 49 -11.79 20.18 -28.84
C GLU A 49 -13.25 20.08 -29.32
N ASP A 50 -13.54 20.54 -30.54
CA ASP A 50 -14.88 20.47 -31.15
C ASP A 50 -15.12 19.12 -31.85
N GLU A 51 -14.07 18.33 -32.13
CA GLU A 51 -14.12 17.09 -32.92
C GLU A 51 -13.89 15.81 -32.10
N PHE A 52 -13.19 15.92 -30.96
CA PHE A 52 -12.82 14.77 -30.14
C PHE A 52 -13.24 14.94 -28.68
N GLU A 53 -13.55 13.82 -28.02
CA GLU A 53 -13.84 13.83 -26.59
C GLU A 53 -12.61 14.30 -25.77
N PRO A 54 -12.80 15.08 -24.70
CA PRO A 54 -11.69 15.59 -23.89
C PRO A 54 -10.73 14.50 -23.37
N MET A 55 -11.25 13.31 -23.02
CA MET A 55 -10.42 12.18 -22.59
C MET A 55 -9.44 11.74 -23.68
N VAL A 56 -9.89 11.66 -24.94
CA VAL A 56 -9.04 11.26 -26.07
C VAL A 56 -7.93 12.29 -26.31
N LEU A 57 -8.26 13.58 -26.16
CA LEU A 57 -7.30 14.67 -26.28
C LEU A 57 -6.25 14.62 -25.17
N THR A 58 -6.66 14.41 -23.93
CA THR A 58 -5.72 14.25 -22.80
C THR A 58 -4.82 13.03 -23.00
N GLU A 59 -5.37 11.89 -23.41
CA GLU A 59 -4.59 10.65 -23.61
C GLU A 59 -3.56 10.76 -24.75
N LYS A 60 -3.90 11.47 -25.84
CA LYS A 60 -2.98 11.68 -26.97
C LYS A 60 -2.10 12.92 -26.80
N TYR A 61 -2.15 13.58 -25.64
CA TYR A 61 -1.43 14.81 -25.33
C TYR A 61 -1.76 15.96 -26.30
N MET A 62 -3.02 16.12 -26.70
CA MET A 62 -3.47 17.10 -27.72
C MET A 62 -4.38 18.19 -27.16
N THR A 63 -4.33 18.47 -25.84
CA THR A 63 -5.09 19.58 -25.25
C THR A 63 -4.40 20.93 -25.52
N GLU A 64 -5.14 22.04 -25.37
CA GLU A 64 -4.56 23.40 -25.47
C GLU A 64 -3.38 23.60 -24.51
N LYS A 65 -3.48 23.07 -23.28
CA LYS A 65 -2.38 23.10 -22.31
C LYS A 65 -1.15 22.31 -22.78
N ASP A 66 -1.35 21.15 -23.41
CA ASP A 66 -0.24 20.36 -23.94
C ASP A 66 0.47 21.10 -25.10
N ASP A 67 -0.27 21.89 -25.88
CA ASP A 67 0.31 22.75 -26.91
C ASP A 67 1.16 23.88 -26.33
N GLU A 68 0.75 24.48 -25.22
CA GLU A 68 1.55 25.47 -24.50
C GLU A 68 2.86 24.85 -23.99
N ILE A 69 2.77 23.67 -23.36
CA ILE A 69 3.93 22.94 -22.84
C ILE A 69 4.92 22.62 -23.98
N ARG A 70 4.41 22.16 -25.13
CA ARG A 70 5.24 21.89 -26.31
C ARG A 70 6.00 23.11 -26.81
N LYS A 71 5.32 24.25 -26.93
CA LYS A 71 5.87 25.49 -27.51
C LYS A 71 6.91 26.17 -26.62
N LEU A 72 6.79 26.05 -25.30
CA LEU A 72 7.71 26.69 -24.37
C LEU A 72 9.10 26.00 -24.39
N ASP A 73 10.17 26.78 -24.55
CA ASP A 73 11.56 26.29 -24.55
C ASP A 73 12.10 26.14 -23.11
N VAL A 74 11.44 25.28 -22.33
CA VAL A 74 11.81 24.89 -20.96
C VAL A 74 11.62 23.37 -20.84
N PRO A 75 12.47 22.64 -20.10
CA PRO A 75 12.26 21.22 -19.84
C PRO A 75 10.84 20.91 -19.34
N GLU A 76 10.19 19.88 -19.88
CA GLU A 76 8.76 19.60 -19.61
C GLU A 76 8.49 19.34 -18.12
N ARG A 77 9.34 18.56 -17.44
CA ARG A 77 9.19 18.28 -16.00
C ARG A 77 9.29 19.55 -15.15
N MET A 78 10.16 20.49 -15.50
CA MET A 78 10.27 21.78 -14.82
C MET A 78 9.00 22.62 -15.01
N GLN A 79 8.36 22.58 -16.18
CA GLN A 79 7.09 23.28 -16.40
C GLN A 79 5.98 22.71 -15.50
N ILE A 80 5.88 21.38 -15.39
CA ILE A 80 4.92 20.70 -14.52
C ILE A 80 5.20 21.02 -13.04
N PHE A 81 6.48 21.03 -12.66
CA PHE A 81 6.94 21.41 -11.32
C PHE A 81 6.54 22.85 -10.97
N GLU A 82 6.80 23.81 -11.86
CA GLU A 82 6.44 25.21 -11.70
C GLU A 82 4.92 25.45 -11.71
N GLU A 83 4.13 24.70 -12.49
CA GLU A 83 2.66 24.79 -12.48
C GLU A 83 2.10 24.31 -11.13
N ALA A 84 2.62 23.21 -10.59
CA ALA A 84 2.16 22.64 -9.33
C ALA A 84 2.51 23.54 -8.13
N ILE A 85 3.72 24.10 -8.11
CA ILE A 85 4.28 24.75 -6.93
C ILE A 85 4.19 26.28 -7.02
N GLY A 86 4.34 26.86 -8.21
CA GLY A 86 4.36 28.30 -8.47
C GLY A 86 5.75 28.80 -8.93
N ILE A 87 5.79 29.99 -9.52
CA ILE A 87 7.03 30.57 -10.06
C ILE A 87 8.00 30.97 -8.93
N VAL A 88 9.26 30.57 -9.07
CA VAL A 88 10.34 30.86 -8.14
C VAL A 88 10.88 32.28 -8.34
N SER A 89 11.23 32.95 -7.24
CA SER A 89 11.90 34.27 -7.27
C SER A 89 13.37 34.07 -7.61
N LEU A 90 13.82 34.64 -8.73
CA LEU A 90 15.18 34.44 -9.27
C LEU A 90 16.22 35.42 -8.71
N ASP A 91 15.98 35.98 -7.52
CA ASP A 91 16.87 36.97 -6.91
C ASP A 91 17.97 36.27 -6.11
N ASP A 92 19.24 36.72 -6.23
CA ASP A 92 20.39 36.11 -5.55
C ASP A 92 20.19 35.97 -4.03
N MET A 93 19.53 36.94 -3.41
CA MET A 93 19.19 36.89 -1.98
C MET A 93 18.22 35.76 -1.65
N SER A 94 17.23 35.51 -2.52
CA SER A 94 16.26 34.41 -2.36
C SER A 94 16.97 33.05 -2.44
N ILE A 95 17.88 32.88 -3.40
CA ILE A 95 18.66 31.63 -3.57
C ILE A 95 19.56 31.39 -2.35
N GLN A 96 20.14 32.46 -1.78
CA GLN A 96 20.99 32.32 -0.60
C GLN A 96 20.20 31.97 0.67
N GLU A 97 19.00 32.52 0.85
CA GLU A 97 18.09 32.15 1.94
C GLU A 97 17.66 30.67 1.83
N GLU A 98 17.33 30.24 0.62
CA GLU A 98 16.98 28.86 0.32
C GLU A 98 18.15 27.89 0.58
N SER A 99 19.34 28.20 0.06
CA SER A 99 20.52 27.35 0.24
C SER A 99 20.90 27.20 1.72
N ASN A 100 20.77 28.26 2.51
CA ASN A 100 20.94 28.21 3.97
C ASN A 100 19.96 27.23 4.62
N TRP A 101 18.70 27.30 4.23
CA TRP A 101 17.64 26.45 4.79
C TRP A 101 17.85 24.97 4.40
N ILE A 102 18.14 24.69 3.13
CA ILE A 102 18.44 23.34 2.64
C ILE A 102 19.66 22.77 3.38
N TYR A 103 20.75 23.53 3.48
CA TYR A 103 21.96 23.10 4.17
C TYR A 103 21.72 22.77 5.65
N ALA A 104 20.98 23.61 6.36
CA ALA A 104 20.61 23.35 7.75
C ALA A 104 19.78 22.06 7.90
N ARG A 105 18.92 21.76 6.92
CA ARG A 105 18.08 20.56 6.93
C ARG A 105 18.88 19.29 6.66
N LEU A 106 19.80 19.32 5.71
CA LEU A 106 20.68 18.20 5.39
C LEU A 106 21.56 17.80 6.58
N LEU A 107 22.09 18.78 7.33
CA LEU A 107 22.85 18.53 8.56
C LEU A 107 22.02 17.83 9.65
N GLN A 108 20.71 18.12 9.72
CA GLN A 108 19.81 17.46 10.67
C GLN A 108 19.47 16.02 10.27
N GLU A 109 19.38 15.72 8.97
CA GLU A 109 18.93 14.43 8.45
C GLU A 109 20.07 13.42 8.28
N GLN A 110 21.29 13.85 7.92
CA GLN A 110 22.44 12.96 7.69
C GLN A 110 23.43 12.87 8.87
N GLY A 111 23.24 13.66 9.92
CA GLY A 111 24.19 13.73 11.04
C GLY A 111 25.53 14.38 10.67
N GLN A 112 26.41 14.57 11.66
CA GLN A 112 27.66 15.35 11.57
C GLN A 112 28.77 14.75 10.66
N GLY A 113 28.45 13.80 9.78
CA GLY A 113 29.42 13.04 8.98
C GLY A 113 29.52 13.42 7.50
N CYS A 114 28.70 14.33 6.97
CA CYS A 114 28.68 14.63 5.54
C CYS A 114 29.48 15.89 5.17
N LEU A 115 30.38 15.78 4.20
CA LEU A 115 31.22 16.86 3.63
C LEU A 115 30.49 17.67 2.54
N ILE A 116 29.17 17.91 2.66
CA ILE A 116 28.43 18.71 1.68
C ILE A 116 28.89 20.17 1.74
N ASN A 117 29.38 20.70 0.62
CA ASN A 117 29.70 22.11 0.50
C ASN A 117 28.43 22.91 0.21
N LYS A 118 28.24 24.01 0.92
CA LYS A 118 27.11 24.92 0.71
C LYS A 118 27.14 25.59 -0.66
N ASP A 119 28.33 25.92 -1.17
CA ASP A 119 28.47 26.57 -2.47
C ASP A 119 27.97 25.68 -3.62
N ASP A 120 28.12 24.36 -3.48
CA ASP A 120 27.62 23.38 -4.46
C ASP A 120 26.07 23.37 -4.51
N ILE A 121 25.39 23.61 -3.37
CA ILE A 121 23.93 23.75 -3.32
C ILE A 121 23.49 25.02 -4.06
N VAL A 122 24.20 26.14 -3.85
CA VAL A 122 23.91 27.41 -4.55
C VAL A 122 24.08 27.22 -6.06
N ASN A 123 25.19 26.62 -6.49
CA ASN A 123 25.45 26.33 -7.90
C ASN A 123 24.35 25.44 -8.50
N PHE A 124 23.90 24.42 -7.77
CA PHE A 124 22.80 23.55 -8.21
C PHE A 124 21.51 24.35 -8.42
N LEU A 125 21.10 25.16 -7.45
CA LEU A 125 19.87 25.96 -7.53
C LEU A 125 19.94 26.99 -8.67
N GLU A 126 21.09 27.61 -8.91
CA GLU A 126 21.29 28.52 -10.04
C GLU A 126 21.17 27.77 -11.38
N MET A 127 21.83 26.62 -11.52
CA MET A 127 21.70 25.80 -12.73
C MET A 127 20.27 25.30 -12.97
N TYR A 128 19.57 24.91 -11.92
CA TYR A 128 18.22 24.36 -12.00
C TYR A 128 17.17 25.45 -12.27
N HIS A 129 17.12 26.52 -11.45
CA HIS A 129 16.09 27.56 -11.55
C HIS A 129 16.39 28.63 -12.60
N VAL A 130 17.65 29.05 -12.77
CA VAL A 130 18.02 30.13 -13.71
C VAL A 130 18.36 29.57 -15.08
N GLN A 131 19.29 28.61 -15.14
CA GLN A 131 19.77 28.07 -16.41
C GLN A 131 18.79 27.04 -17.01
N LYS A 132 17.84 26.53 -16.22
CA LYS A 132 16.85 25.50 -16.60
C LYS A 132 17.54 24.21 -17.05
N LEU A 133 18.52 23.77 -16.28
CA LEU A 133 19.23 22.50 -16.47
C LEU A 133 18.66 21.43 -15.55
N GLU A 134 18.32 20.27 -16.08
CA GLU A 134 17.81 19.16 -15.29
C GLU A 134 18.93 18.33 -14.63
N ILE A 135 18.56 17.58 -13.61
CA ILE A 135 19.46 16.79 -12.77
C ILE A 135 20.39 15.88 -13.58
N PRO A 136 19.94 15.10 -14.60
CA PRO A 136 20.85 14.27 -15.37
C PRO A 136 21.89 15.08 -16.15
N PHE A 137 21.52 16.24 -16.67
CA PHE A 137 22.46 17.13 -17.37
C PHE A 137 23.51 17.69 -16.39
N ILE A 138 23.06 18.19 -15.24
CA ILE A 138 23.94 18.73 -14.20
C ILE A 138 24.90 17.65 -13.71
N ALA A 139 24.36 16.47 -13.38
CA ALA A 139 25.15 15.34 -12.94
C ALA A 139 26.19 14.95 -13.99
N MET A 140 25.84 14.82 -15.27
CA MET A 140 26.76 14.38 -16.32
C MET A 140 27.81 15.43 -16.70
N TYR A 141 27.40 16.69 -16.89
CA TYR A 141 28.20 17.70 -17.57
C TYR A 141 28.62 18.88 -16.68
N ARG A 142 28.20 18.91 -15.41
CA ARG A 142 28.52 19.97 -14.44
C ARG A 142 29.05 19.41 -13.11
N LYS A 143 29.59 18.19 -13.11
CA LYS A 143 30.18 17.52 -11.93
C LYS A 143 31.12 18.40 -11.13
N GLU A 144 31.95 19.16 -11.83
CA GLU A 144 32.96 20.06 -11.25
C GLU A 144 32.36 21.16 -10.37
N GLN A 145 31.10 21.53 -10.59
CA GLN A 145 30.39 22.59 -9.85
C GLN A 145 29.59 22.06 -8.65
N CYS A 146 29.45 20.74 -8.52
CA CYS A 146 28.59 20.09 -7.52
C CYS A 146 29.20 18.80 -6.95
N ARG A 147 30.53 18.73 -6.87
CA ARG A 147 31.26 17.51 -6.52
C ARG A 147 30.83 16.92 -5.17
N SER A 148 30.65 17.75 -4.16
CA SER A 148 30.26 17.28 -2.82
C SER A 148 28.85 16.66 -2.76
N LEU A 149 28.03 16.87 -3.80
CA LEU A 149 26.67 16.36 -3.92
C LEU A 149 26.60 15.02 -4.67
N LEU A 150 27.68 14.64 -5.33
CA LEU A 150 27.80 13.45 -6.19
C LEU A 150 28.70 12.37 -5.57
N ASP A 151 29.62 12.75 -4.69
CA ASP A 151 30.53 11.82 -3.99
C ASP A 151 29.75 10.98 -2.95
N SER A 152 29.75 9.65 -3.12
CA SER A 152 29.22 8.72 -2.12
C SER A 152 30.28 8.39 -1.09
N SER A 153 29.92 8.36 0.19
CA SER A 153 30.81 8.06 1.33
C SER A 153 31.50 6.68 1.31
N ASP A 154 31.27 5.87 0.27
CA ASP A 154 31.84 4.53 0.07
C ASP A 154 33.12 4.56 -0.79
N ASP A 155 33.58 5.74 -1.24
CA ASP A 155 34.90 5.89 -1.86
C ASP A 155 36.00 5.81 -0.78
N ASP A 156 36.54 4.61 -0.56
CA ASP A 156 37.89 4.47 -0.03
C ASP A 156 38.84 5.19 -1.00
N ASP A 157 39.28 6.39 -0.59
CA ASP A 157 40.26 7.25 -1.25
C ASP A 157 41.64 6.56 -1.26
N ASP A 158 41.79 5.55 -2.11
CA ASP A 158 43.11 5.07 -2.51
C ASP A 158 43.65 6.05 -3.57
N GLY A 159 44.37 7.07 -3.10
CA GLY A 159 44.93 8.17 -3.87
C GLY A 159 45.92 7.75 -4.98
N SER A 160 45.42 7.09 -6.02
CA SER A 160 46.20 6.63 -7.17
C SER A 160 45.40 6.74 -8.47
N ASP A 161 46.04 7.32 -9.49
CA ASP A 161 45.76 7.40 -10.93
C ASP A 161 44.33 7.13 -11.46
N PHE A 162 43.87 8.03 -12.35
CA PHE A 162 42.67 7.86 -13.17
C PHE A 162 42.66 6.49 -13.88
N ASN A 163 41.81 5.58 -13.40
CA ASN A 163 41.66 4.25 -13.99
C ASN A 163 40.47 4.23 -14.96
N LEU A 164 40.76 4.09 -16.25
CA LEU A 164 39.76 3.95 -17.33
C LEU A 164 38.82 2.75 -17.12
N ASP A 165 39.27 1.75 -16.34
CA ASP A 165 38.53 0.52 -16.03
C ASP A 165 37.68 0.63 -14.75
N LYS A 166 37.68 1.76 -14.01
CA LYS A 166 36.80 1.94 -12.84
C LYS A 166 35.34 1.96 -13.31
N LYS A 167 34.57 0.94 -12.90
CA LYS A 167 33.14 0.86 -13.18
C LYS A 167 32.43 2.03 -12.49
N LEU A 168 31.76 2.88 -13.27
CA LEU A 168 30.97 3.97 -12.68
C LEU A 168 29.84 3.40 -11.83
N GLU A 169 29.70 3.94 -10.64
CA GLU A 169 28.53 3.66 -9.81
C GLU A 169 27.29 4.29 -10.42
N THR A 170 26.23 3.52 -10.50
CA THR A 170 25.01 3.92 -11.22
C THR A 170 24.12 4.85 -10.37
N LYS A 171 24.46 5.13 -9.09
CA LYS A 171 23.63 5.87 -8.10
C LYS A 171 24.10 7.30 -7.75
N TRP A 172 24.65 8.01 -8.71
CA TRP A 172 25.29 9.33 -8.57
C TRP A 172 24.30 10.52 -8.44
N HIS A 173 22.99 10.35 -8.68
CA HIS A 173 22.04 11.48 -8.65
C HIS A 173 21.30 11.68 -7.30
N LYS A 174 21.52 10.81 -6.31
CA LYS A 174 20.75 10.81 -5.05
C LYS A 174 20.81 12.15 -4.31
N GLY A 175 22.00 12.76 -4.21
CA GLY A 175 22.18 14.06 -3.55
C GLY A 175 21.41 15.18 -4.23
N LEU A 176 21.42 15.21 -5.57
CA LEU A 176 20.71 16.22 -6.37
C LEU A 176 19.18 16.08 -6.26
N TRP A 177 18.64 14.86 -6.32
CA TRP A 177 17.20 14.62 -6.11
C TRP A 177 16.75 14.99 -4.70
N MET A 178 17.58 14.73 -3.69
CA MET A 178 17.30 15.14 -2.30
C MET A 178 17.25 16.67 -2.16
N ILE A 179 18.16 17.40 -2.81
CA ILE A 179 18.13 18.87 -2.83
C ILE A 179 16.88 19.38 -3.55
N GLN A 180 16.49 18.78 -4.68
CA GLN A 180 15.26 19.15 -5.38
C GLN A 180 13.99 18.92 -4.54
N ASP A 181 13.93 17.83 -3.78
CA ASP A 181 12.81 17.58 -2.85
C ASP A 181 12.77 18.62 -1.70
N LEU A 182 13.94 19.05 -1.22
CA LEU A 182 14.03 20.14 -0.23
C LEU A 182 13.68 21.50 -0.83
N ASP A 183 14.09 21.81 -2.06
CA ASP A 183 13.67 22.98 -2.83
C ASP A 183 12.14 23.03 -2.96
N LYS A 184 11.51 21.93 -3.39
CA LYS A 184 10.05 21.78 -3.43
C LYS A 184 9.39 22.13 -2.08
N LYS A 185 9.92 21.59 -0.99
CA LYS A 185 9.42 21.87 0.38
C LYS A 185 9.61 23.34 0.77
N TRP A 186 10.75 23.94 0.43
CA TRP A 186 11.03 25.34 0.70
C TRP A 186 10.08 26.28 -0.05
N ILE A 187 9.86 26.05 -1.36
CA ILE A 187 8.98 26.89 -2.16
C ILE A 187 7.53 26.80 -1.64
N LEU A 188 7.05 25.60 -1.31
CA LEU A 188 5.72 25.41 -0.72
C LEU A 188 5.59 26.12 0.63
N LEU A 189 6.59 26.02 1.49
CA LEU A 189 6.66 26.73 2.77
C LEU A 189 6.61 28.25 2.57
N ARG A 190 7.44 28.78 1.66
CA ARG A 190 7.50 30.22 1.35
C ARG A 190 6.15 30.71 0.81
N LYS A 191 5.55 30.00 -0.14
CA LYS A 191 4.23 30.31 -0.71
C LYS A 191 3.16 30.35 0.38
N ARG A 192 3.15 29.36 1.28
CA ARG A 192 2.23 29.32 2.42
C ARG A 192 2.44 30.50 3.36
N LYS A 193 3.70 30.83 3.70
CA LYS A 193 4.04 31.99 4.54
C LYS A 193 3.58 33.30 3.91
N THR A 194 3.80 33.50 2.61
CA THR A 194 3.35 34.70 1.89
C THR A 194 1.82 34.80 1.84
N ALA A 195 1.13 33.68 1.59
CA ALA A 195 -0.33 33.63 1.59
C ALA A 195 -0.92 33.96 2.97
N LEU A 196 -0.37 33.37 4.04
CA LEU A 196 -0.77 33.66 5.42
C LEU A 196 -0.44 35.10 5.82
N PHE A 197 0.72 35.63 5.42
CA PHE A 197 1.08 37.02 5.65
C PHE A 197 0.01 37.97 5.08
N GLY A 198 -0.36 37.79 3.81
CA GLY A 198 -1.39 38.60 3.17
C GLY A 198 -2.77 38.42 3.80
N TYR A 199 -3.12 37.19 4.19
CA TYR A 199 -4.35 36.88 4.89
C TYR A 199 -4.43 37.57 6.26
N TYR A 200 -3.36 37.50 7.07
CA TYR A 200 -3.28 38.12 8.39
C TYR A 200 -3.38 39.64 8.30
N THR A 201 -2.65 40.27 7.37
CA THR A 201 -2.70 41.72 7.15
C THR A 201 -4.11 42.18 6.79
N LYS A 202 -4.75 41.53 5.81
CA LYS A 202 -6.12 41.88 5.41
C LYS A 202 -7.11 41.74 6.58
N ARG A 203 -7.02 40.65 7.34
CA ARG A 203 -7.88 40.41 8.51
C ARG A 203 -7.68 41.44 9.61
N PHE A 204 -6.44 41.81 9.89
CA PHE A 204 -6.12 42.84 10.87
C PHE A 204 -6.64 44.23 10.45
N GLU A 205 -6.65 44.53 9.15
CA GLU A 205 -7.24 45.77 8.61
C GLU A 205 -8.78 45.80 8.67
N GLU A 206 -9.44 44.64 8.53
CA GLU A 206 -10.90 44.49 8.62
C GLU A 206 -11.46 44.65 10.05
N GLU A 207 -10.68 44.31 11.08
CA GLU A 207 -11.10 44.50 12.48
C GLU A 207 -11.06 45.98 12.90
N THR A 208 -12.23 46.55 13.23
CA THR A 208 -12.36 47.96 13.63
C THR A 208 -11.76 48.30 15.01
N CYS A 209 -11.23 47.33 15.76
CA CYS A 209 -10.73 47.52 17.13
C CYS A 209 -9.21 47.71 17.19
N LYS A 210 -8.77 48.97 17.04
CA LYS A 210 -7.38 49.42 17.25
C LYS A 210 -7.03 49.53 18.73
N SER A 211 -7.05 48.44 19.49
CA SER A 211 -6.43 48.45 20.83
C SER A 211 -4.91 48.29 20.68
N ASP A 212 -4.12 48.99 21.50
CA ASP A 212 -2.65 48.89 21.47
C ASP A 212 -2.16 47.45 21.70
N LEU A 213 -2.90 46.68 22.51
CA LEU A 213 -2.63 45.27 22.80
C LEU A 213 -2.82 44.35 21.58
N ASN A 214 -3.85 44.59 20.75
CA ASN A 214 -4.06 43.80 19.53
C ASN A 214 -2.97 44.10 18.50
N LYS A 215 -2.47 45.34 18.46
CA LYS A 215 -1.36 45.74 17.59
C LYS A 215 -0.06 45.04 17.98
N SER A 216 0.30 45.02 19.27
CA SER A 216 1.50 44.30 19.73
C SER A 216 1.41 42.80 19.48
N LEU A 217 0.22 42.20 19.68
CA LEU A 217 -0.02 40.79 19.42
C LEU A 217 0.13 40.47 17.92
N PHE A 218 -0.44 41.29 17.04
CA PHE A 218 -0.28 41.14 15.60
C PHE A 218 1.20 41.24 15.19
N GLU A 219 1.92 42.26 15.66
CA GLU A 219 3.36 42.41 15.40
C GLU A 219 4.18 41.18 15.87
N SER A 220 3.84 40.62 17.03
CA SER A 220 4.44 39.37 17.54
C SER A 220 4.16 38.19 16.61
N VAL A 221 2.90 37.96 16.22
CA VAL A 221 2.54 36.88 15.30
C VAL A 221 3.25 37.02 13.95
N MET A 222 3.35 38.23 13.41
CA MET A 222 4.06 38.48 12.15
C MET A 222 5.56 38.24 12.27
N LYS A 223 6.17 38.56 13.42
CA LYS A 223 7.57 38.24 13.72
C LYS A 223 7.77 36.72 13.81
N SER A 224 6.92 36.01 14.53
CA SER A 224 6.97 34.54 14.63
C SER A 224 6.80 33.89 13.26
N LEU A 225 5.83 34.33 12.45
CA LEU A 225 5.61 33.82 11.10
C LEU A 225 6.88 33.94 10.25
N LYS A 226 7.57 35.09 10.29
CA LYS A 226 8.83 35.28 9.55
C LYS A 226 9.92 34.31 10.03
N ALA A 227 10.06 34.13 11.33
CA ALA A 227 11.10 33.29 11.95
C ALA A 227 10.87 31.77 11.81
N THR A 228 9.67 31.32 11.45
CA THR A 228 9.38 29.88 11.27
C THR A 228 10.19 29.23 10.16
N GLU A 229 10.69 28.02 10.41
CA GLU A 229 11.52 27.24 9.47
C GLU A 229 10.83 25.97 8.97
N THR A 230 9.72 25.54 9.60
CA THR A 230 9.01 24.31 9.23
C THR A 230 7.51 24.53 9.10
N GLU A 231 6.83 23.69 8.32
CA GLU A 231 5.36 23.77 8.16
C GLU A 231 4.62 23.61 9.50
N ARG A 232 5.16 22.82 10.43
CA ARG A 232 4.55 22.58 11.74
C ARG A 232 4.61 23.83 12.62
N GLU A 233 5.70 24.58 12.56
CA GLU A 233 5.80 25.87 13.24
C GLU A 233 4.85 26.90 12.62
N VAL A 234 4.65 26.85 11.29
CA VAL A 234 3.64 27.69 10.62
C VAL A 234 2.23 27.35 11.10
N ASP A 235 1.90 26.08 11.28
CA ASP A 235 0.61 25.64 11.84
C ASP A 235 0.42 26.11 13.30
N ASP A 236 1.48 26.14 14.09
CA ASP A 236 1.46 26.67 15.45
C ASP A 236 1.15 28.18 15.44
N VAL A 237 1.79 28.94 14.54
CA VAL A 237 1.55 30.39 14.38
C VAL A 237 0.14 30.67 13.85
N ASP A 238 -0.35 29.89 12.90
CA ASP A 238 -1.73 29.99 12.38
C ASP A 238 -2.77 29.67 13.47
N SER A 239 -2.49 28.68 14.31
CA SER A 239 -3.32 28.38 15.48
C SER A 239 -3.38 29.57 16.46
N LYS A 240 -2.23 30.20 16.76
CA LYS A 240 -2.16 31.42 17.60
C LYS A 240 -2.93 32.59 16.98
N PHE A 241 -2.78 32.82 15.67
CA PHE A 241 -3.50 33.88 14.97
C PHE A 241 -5.01 33.67 15.03
N ASN A 242 -5.49 32.49 14.62
CA ASN A 242 -6.93 32.17 14.57
C ASN A 242 -7.58 32.12 15.96
N LEU A 243 -6.81 31.88 17.03
CA LEU A 243 -7.31 31.96 18.41
C LEU A 243 -7.65 33.39 18.81
N HIS A 244 -6.82 34.37 18.42
CA HIS A 244 -6.98 35.76 18.83
C HIS A 244 -7.74 36.63 17.82
N PHE A 245 -7.72 36.26 16.54
CA PHE A 245 -8.41 36.91 15.44
C PHE A 245 -9.40 35.92 14.77
N PRO A 246 -10.47 35.48 15.48
CA PRO A 246 -11.43 34.53 14.94
C PRO A 246 -12.24 35.16 13.79
N HIS A 247 -12.77 34.34 12.88
CA HIS A 247 -13.57 34.84 11.76
C HIS A 247 -14.76 35.72 12.21
N CYS A 248 -14.81 36.99 11.77
CA CYS A 248 -16.01 37.80 11.84
C CYS A 248 -17.10 37.24 10.91
N GLU A 249 -18.35 37.26 11.36
CA GLU A 249 -19.53 36.91 10.56
C GLU A 249 -19.67 37.89 9.39
N ILE A 250 -19.23 37.50 8.19
CA ILE A 250 -19.65 38.16 6.94
C ILE A 250 -20.79 37.32 6.36
N ASP A 251 -21.98 37.91 6.30
CA ASP A 251 -23.23 37.29 5.86
C ASP A 251 -23.30 37.25 4.31
N GLU A 252 -22.29 36.69 3.65
CA GLU A 252 -22.29 36.47 2.20
C GLU A 252 -22.59 35.01 1.86
N GLY A 253 -23.79 34.83 1.32
CA GLY A 253 -24.26 33.78 0.39
C GLY A 253 -23.53 32.43 0.27
N GLN A 254 -24.31 31.39 0.59
CA GLN A 254 -24.18 29.97 0.21
C GLN A 254 -23.18 29.11 1.01
N TYR A 255 -23.78 28.21 1.81
CA TYR A 255 -23.18 27.19 2.68
C TYR A 255 -22.49 27.69 3.96
N LYS A 256 -23.30 27.94 4.99
CA LYS A 256 -22.83 28.05 6.39
C LYS A 256 -22.32 26.68 6.85
N ARG A 257 -21.00 26.50 6.97
CA ARG A 257 -20.43 25.38 7.76
C ARG A 257 -20.94 25.53 9.22
N PRO A 258 -21.38 24.45 9.89
CA PRO A 258 -21.82 24.54 11.28
C PRO A 258 -20.64 24.95 12.17
N ASN A 259 -20.68 26.19 12.68
CA ASN A 259 -19.63 26.70 13.54
C ASN A 259 -19.83 26.14 14.96
N ARG A 260 -18.95 25.25 15.42
CA ARG A 260 -18.91 24.82 16.83
C ARG A 260 -18.33 25.98 17.63
N LYS A 261 -19.19 26.75 18.32
CA LYS A 261 -18.75 27.78 19.27
C LYS A 261 -17.86 27.13 20.34
N SER A 262 -16.56 27.43 20.31
CA SER A 262 -15.62 26.92 21.31
C SER A 262 -15.88 27.59 22.66
N GLN A 263 -15.58 26.89 23.75
CA GLN A 263 -15.70 27.44 25.10
C GLN A 263 -14.81 28.69 25.27
N TYR A 264 -13.65 28.73 24.63
CA TYR A 264 -12.79 29.92 24.53
C TYR A 264 -13.51 31.12 23.89
N SER A 265 -14.16 30.94 22.74
CA SER A 265 -14.89 32.02 22.06
C SER A 265 -16.06 32.55 22.90
N ILE A 266 -16.73 31.66 23.65
CA ILE A 266 -17.76 32.04 24.62
C ILE A 266 -17.14 32.90 25.74
N CYS A 267 -16.07 32.45 26.38
CA CYS A 267 -15.39 33.22 27.43
C CYS A 267 -14.93 34.60 26.95
N SER A 268 -14.38 34.67 25.74
CA SER A 268 -13.94 35.93 25.12
C SER A 268 -15.10 36.89 24.90
N LYS A 269 -16.23 36.41 24.34
CA LYS A 269 -17.43 37.22 24.10
C LYS A 269 -18.04 37.80 25.38
N PHE A 270 -17.96 37.09 26.49
CA PHE A 270 -18.48 37.52 27.80
C PHE A 270 -17.45 38.32 28.64
N GLY A 271 -16.31 38.71 28.06
CA GLY A 271 -15.35 39.59 28.75
C GLY A 271 -14.46 38.91 29.79
N ILE A 272 -14.44 37.56 29.85
CA ILE A 272 -13.63 36.80 30.82
C ILE A 272 -12.11 36.96 30.55
N LYS A 273 -11.73 37.46 29.36
CA LYS A 273 -10.33 37.71 28.99
C LYS A 273 -9.57 38.61 29.95
N GLU A 274 -10.20 39.68 30.42
CA GLU A 274 -9.58 40.57 31.39
C GLU A 274 -9.32 39.89 32.74
N PHE A 275 -10.16 38.92 33.12
CA PHE A 275 -9.97 38.14 34.34
C PHE A 275 -8.85 37.10 34.17
N ALA A 276 -8.76 36.44 33.02
CA ALA A 276 -7.70 35.46 32.76
C ALA A 276 -6.30 36.10 32.75
N ASN A 277 -6.17 37.32 32.22
CA ASN A 277 -4.91 38.08 32.25
C ASN A 277 -4.39 38.38 33.67
N LYS A 278 -5.22 38.20 34.71
CA LYS A 278 -4.82 38.39 36.11
C LYS A 278 -4.18 37.14 36.74
N PHE A 279 -4.21 35.98 36.08
CA PHE A 279 -3.57 34.78 36.62
C PHE A 279 -2.05 34.92 36.66
N GLY A 280 -1.39 35.56 35.69
CA GLY A 280 0.07 35.69 35.71
C GLY A 280 0.63 36.24 34.40
N TYR A 281 1.84 35.84 34.05
CA TYR A 281 2.47 36.19 32.79
C TYR A 281 1.62 35.75 31.59
N SER A 282 1.76 36.46 30.46
CA SER A 282 1.15 36.03 29.20
C SER A 282 1.78 34.72 28.70
N ALA A 283 1.05 34.00 27.86
CA ALA A 283 1.56 32.76 27.24
C ALA A 283 2.91 32.99 26.50
N GLU A 284 3.04 34.13 25.81
CA GLU A 284 4.29 34.53 25.13
C GLU A 284 5.45 34.77 26.10
N GLN A 285 5.20 35.44 27.24
CA GLN A 285 6.22 35.65 28.27
C GLN A 285 6.70 34.33 28.87
N LEU A 286 5.77 33.40 29.16
CA LEU A 286 6.12 32.05 29.62
C LEU A 286 6.95 31.30 28.57
N GLY A 287 6.56 31.39 27.29
CA GLY A 287 7.29 30.76 26.18
C GLY A 287 8.72 31.28 26.04
N LEU A 288 8.94 32.60 26.16
CA LEU A 288 10.26 33.23 26.10
C LEU A 288 11.14 32.88 27.30
N ALA A 289 10.55 32.67 28.48
CA ALA A 289 11.26 32.21 29.66
C ALA A 289 11.73 30.76 29.49
N LEU A 290 10.85 29.89 28.99
CA LEU A 290 11.17 28.47 28.73
C LEU A 290 12.21 28.29 27.62
N SER A 291 12.19 29.14 26.58
CA SER A 291 13.22 29.12 25.53
C SER A 291 14.53 29.78 25.95
N LEU A 292 14.63 30.30 27.18
CA LEU A 292 15.76 31.06 27.72
C LEU A 292 16.13 32.30 26.89
N GLU A 293 15.24 32.77 26.01
CA GLU A 293 15.44 33.96 25.19
C GLU A 293 15.35 35.25 26.01
N LYS A 294 14.55 35.25 27.08
CA LYS A 294 14.45 36.35 28.05
C LYS A 294 14.32 35.83 29.47
N VAL A 295 15.20 36.30 30.34
CA VAL A 295 15.08 36.13 31.79
C VAL A 295 14.29 37.32 32.33
N PHE A 296 13.10 37.07 32.86
CA PHE A 296 12.31 38.10 33.53
C PHE A 296 12.84 38.29 34.96
N VAL A 297 13.18 39.53 35.31
CA VAL A 297 13.70 39.90 36.64
C VAL A 297 12.58 40.39 37.58
N ASP A 298 11.43 40.78 37.02
CA ASP A 298 10.30 41.33 37.79
C ASP A 298 9.40 40.22 38.33
N GLU A 299 9.23 40.16 39.67
CA GLU A 299 8.35 39.22 40.35
C GLU A 299 6.86 39.47 40.03
N LEU A 300 6.07 38.40 39.92
CA LEU A 300 4.62 38.49 39.75
C LEU A 300 3.96 39.20 40.93
N GLU A 301 3.33 40.36 40.69
CA GLU A 301 2.51 41.02 41.71
C GLU A 301 1.23 40.23 41.99
N ASP A 302 1.16 39.56 43.14
CA ASP A 302 -0.05 38.83 43.53
C ASP A 302 -1.20 39.77 43.90
N ALA A 303 -2.40 39.45 43.40
CA ALA A 303 -3.60 40.22 43.70
C ALA A 303 -3.92 40.21 45.21
N LYS A 304 -4.32 41.36 45.75
CA LYS A 304 -4.69 41.53 47.18
C LYS A 304 -6.07 40.95 47.56
N LYS A 305 -6.68 40.14 46.69
CA LYS A 305 -7.99 39.50 46.85
C LYS A 305 -7.91 38.04 46.42
N THR A 306 -8.78 37.20 46.96
CA THR A 306 -8.85 35.78 46.56
C THR A 306 -9.33 35.63 45.11
N PRO A 307 -8.99 34.52 44.41
CA PRO A 307 -9.47 34.25 43.06
C PRO A 307 -11.01 34.27 42.95
N GLU A 308 -11.69 33.73 43.97
CA GLU A 308 -13.15 33.63 44.03
C GLU A 308 -13.82 35.01 44.19
N GLU A 309 -13.27 35.87 45.05
CA GLU A 309 -13.75 37.25 45.22
C GLU A 309 -13.58 38.10 43.96
N MET A 310 -12.51 37.86 43.18
CA MET A 310 -12.35 38.55 41.90
C MET A 310 -13.29 37.99 40.82
N ALA A 311 -13.55 36.69 40.82
CA ALA A 311 -14.45 36.02 39.87
C ALA A 311 -15.92 36.50 40.00
N LEU A 312 -16.37 36.87 41.21
CA LEU A 312 -17.70 37.46 41.44
C LEU A 312 -17.99 38.68 40.55
N ASN A 313 -16.96 39.44 40.16
CA ASN A 313 -17.14 40.63 39.32
C ASN A 313 -17.49 40.31 37.85
N TYR A 314 -17.41 39.03 37.45
CA TYR A 314 -17.58 38.56 36.08
C TYR A 314 -18.71 37.51 35.94
N GLU A 315 -19.57 37.39 36.95
CA GLU A 315 -20.76 36.53 36.87
C GLU A 315 -21.76 37.04 35.81
N CYS A 316 -22.32 36.14 35.02
CA CYS A 316 -23.34 36.48 34.02
C CYS A 316 -24.28 35.30 33.77
N ALA A 317 -25.31 35.48 32.93
CA ALA A 317 -26.32 34.45 32.67
C ALA A 317 -25.75 33.11 32.16
N MET A 318 -24.54 33.10 31.57
CA MET A 318 -23.84 31.88 31.14
C MET A 318 -22.88 31.29 32.20
N PHE A 319 -22.44 32.11 33.16
CA PHE A 319 -21.53 31.72 34.23
C PHE A 319 -22.18 32.12 35.56
N GLY A 320 -23.08 31.24 36.04
CA GLY A 320 -23.99 31.54 37.15
C GLY A 320 -23.37 31.50 38.54
N ASP A 321 -22.12 31.06 38.67
CA ASP A 321 -21.36 31.05 39.92
C ASP A 321 -19.87 31.40 39.70
N SER A 322 -19.23 31.90 40.75
CA SER A 322 -17.80 32.24 40.75
C SER A 322 -16.89 31.07 40.34
N GLN A 323 -17.29 29.82 40.60
CA GLN A 323 -16.56 28.62 40.19
C GLN A 323 -16.65 28.35 38.67
N ALA A 324 -17.80 28.58 38.03
CA ALA A 324 -17.90 28.49 36.57
C ALA A 324 -17.07 29.58 35.89
N VAL A 325 -17.05 30.80 36.44
CA VAL A 325 -16.17 31.88 35.94
C VAL A 325 -14.70 31.47 36.05
N LEU A 326 -14.26 30.97 37.21
CA LEU A 326 -12.89 30.47 37.41
C LEU A 326 -12.54 29.33 36.45
N LYS A 327 -13.45 28.36 36.26
CA LYS A 327 -13.24 27.26 35.30
C LYS A 327 -13.15 27.76 33.86
N GLY A 328 -14.02 28.70 33.47
CA GLY A 328 -13.98 29.32 32.15
C GLY A 328 -12.70 30.11 31.89
N ALA A 329 -12.22 30.85 32.89
CA ALA A 329 -11.00 31.64 32.80
C ALA A 329 -9.74 30.77 32.80
N ARG A 330 -9.69 29.70 33.62
CA ARG A 330 -8.62 28.70 33.61
C ARG A 330 -8.51 28.00 32.26
N HIS A 331 -9.64 27.54 31.72
CA HIS A 331 -9.69 26.94 30.40
C HIS A 331 -9.18 27.91 29.33
N MET A 332 -9.53 29.19 29.43
CA MET A 332 -9.07 30.21 28.49
C MET A 332 -7.54 30.38 28.54
N ALA A 333 -6.97 30.50 29.74
CA ALA A 333 -5.51 30.59 29.93
C ALA A 333 -4.78 29.31 29.47
N ALA A 334 -5.35 28.13 29.73
CA ALA A 334 -4.78 26.85 29.30
C ALA A 334 -4.74 26.73 27.76
N VAL A 335 -5.79 27.18 27.08
CA VAL A 335 -5.84 27.22 25.61
C VAL A 335 -4.81 28.21 25.05
N GLU A 336 -4.69 29.42 25.62
CA GLU A 336 -3.68 30.40 25.19
C GLU A 336 -2.24 29.86 25.34
N ILE A 337 -1.93 29.22 26.48
CA ILE A 337 -0.64 28.55 26.71
C ILE A 337 -0.43 27.43 25.67
N SER A 338 -1.45 26.63 25.40
CA SER A 338 -1.34 25.48 24.47
C SER A 338 -1.16 25.87 23.00
N CYS A 339 -1.58 27.08 22.63
CA CYS A 339 -1.48 27.64 21.29
C CYS A 339 -0.21 28.47 21.07
N GLU A 340 0.61 28.70 22.10
CA GLU A 340 1.83 29.50 21.98
C GLU A 340 2.96 28.71 21.25
N PRO A 341 3.48 29.20 20.11
CA PRO A 341 4.49 28.49 19.32
C PRO A 341 5.76 28.14 20.08
N SER A 342 6.29 29.04 20.92
CA SER A 342 7.54 28.79 21.66
C SER A 342 7.39 27.64 22.68
N ILE A 343 6.25 27.57 23.36
CA ILE A 343 5.94 26.48 24.32
C ILE A 343 5.77 25.16 23.57
N ARG A 344 5.04 25.17 22.44
CA ARG A 344 4.85 23.98 21.61
C ARG A 344 6.17 23.47 21.05
N LYS A 345 7.06 24.36 20.58
CA LYS A 345 8.42 24.00 20.11
C LYS A 345 9.25 23.35 21.21
N TYR A 346 9.22 23.91 22.43
CA TYR A 346 9.92 23.34 23.59
C TYR A 346 9.43 21.92 23.92
N VAL A 347 8.11 21.75 24.11
CA VAL A 347 7.51 20.46 24.47
C VAL A 347 7.68 19.44 23.34
N ARG A 348 7.57 19.87 22.07
CA ARG A 348 7.81 19.02 20.89
C ARG A 348 9.20 18.41 20.91
N GLY A 349 10.24 19.18 21.22
CA GLY A 349 11.61 18.66 21.29
C GLY A 349 11.74 17.50 22.28
N ILE A 350 11.22 17.71 23.50
CA ILE A 350 11.24 16.69 24.56
C ILE A 350 10.39 15.47 24.19
N PHE A 351 9.19 15.69 23.63
CA PHE A 351 8.28 14.62 23.26
C PHE A 351 8.84 13.77 22.12
N MET A 352 9.32 14.38 21.04
CA MET A 352 9.84 13.66 19.87
C MET A 352 11.11 12.86 20.17
N GLU A 353 11.87 13.27 21.20
CA GLU A 353 13.05 12.55 21.67
C GLU A 353 12.73 11.39 22.59
N ASN A 354 11.78 11.55 23.51
CA ASN A 354 11.58 10.64 24.64
C ASN A 354 10.27 9.85 24.61
N ALA A 355 9.33 10.17 23.72
CA ALA A 355 8.06 9.46 23.67
C ALA A 355 8.27 8.01 23.21
N VAL A 356 7.42 7.14 23.77
CA VAL A 356 7.43 5.71 23.50
C VAL A 356 6.06 5.26 23.02
N VAL A 357 6.05 4.26 22.14
CA VAL A 357 4.85 3.68 21.54
C VAL A 357 4.71 2.25 22.03
N SER A 358 3.48 1.89 22.40
CA SER A 358 3.14 0.51 22.74
C SER A 358 1.91 0.05 21.96
N THR A 359 1.86 -1.23 21.62
CA THR A 359 0.73 -1.89 20.97
C THR A 359 0.15 -2.96 21.88
N SER A 360 -1.18 -3.01 21.94
CA SER A 360 -1.91 -4.08 22.63
C SER A 360 -3.03 -4.62 21.75
N PRO A 361 -3.26 -5.95 21.71
CA PRO A 361 -4.32 -6.50 20.90
C PRO A 361 -5.70 -6.17 21.49
N THR A 362 -6.65 -5.83 20.62
CA THR A 362 -8.06 -5.75 21.00
C THR A 362 -8.61 -7.17 21.26
N PRO A 363 -9.80 -7.34 21.85
CA PRO A 363 -10.40 -8.66 22.03
C PRO A 363 -10.48 -9.45 20.71
N ASP A 364 -10.80 -8.77 19.60
CA ASP A 364 -10.89 -9.36 18.27
C ASP A 364 -9.49 -9.64 17.69
N GLY A 365 -8.56 -8.69 17.78
CA GLY A 365 -7.20 -8.89 17.30
C GLY A 365 -6.44 -9.96 18.07
N ASN A 366 -6.78 -10.22 19.32
CA ASN A 366 -6.17 -11.31 20.06
C ASN A 366 -6.58 -12.69 19.52
N VAL A 367 -7.77 -12.81 18.92
CA VAL A 367 -8.29 -14.04 18.30
C VAL A 367 -7.85 -14.16 16.84
N VAL A 368 -7.91 -13.06 16.07
CA VAL A 368 -7.62 -13.04 14.63
C VAL A 368 -6.11 -13.04 14.35
N ILE A 369 -5.33 -12.28 15.12
CA ILE A 369 -3.87 -12.23 14.96
C ILE A 369 -3.26 -13.46 15.63
N ASP A 370 -3.19 -14.54 14.86
CA ASP A 370 -2.42 -15.73 15.20
C ASP A 370 -0.92 -15.53 14.86
N SER A 371 -0.12 -16.59 15.00
CA SER A 371 1.31 -16.54 14.70
C SER A 371 1.63 -16.35 13.21
N PHE A 372 0.69 -16.61 12.30
CA PHE A 372 0.86 -16.54 10.85
C PHE A 372 0.26 -15.27 10.23
N HIS A 373 -0.54 -14.54 10.99
CA HIS A 373 -1.10 -13.28 10.55
C HIS A 373 -0.02 -12.24 10.27
N ARG A 374 -0.21 -11.40 9.25
CA ARG A 374 0.71 -10.31 8.86
C ARG A 374 1.02 -9.28 9.95
N PHE A 375 0.23 -9.24 11.03
CA PHE A 375 0.39 -8.30 12.15
C PHE A 375 0.98 -8.97 13.40
N SER A 376 1.36 -10.25 13.32
CA SER A 376 1.88 -11.00 14.47
C SER A 376 3.12 -10.34 15.07
N ALA A 377 4.03 -9.84 14.23
CA ALA A 377 5.27 -9.19 14.62
C ALA A 377 5.09 -7.87 15.40
N VAL A 378 3.94 -7.21 15.26
CA VAL A 378 3.67 -5.91 15.91
C VAL A 378 2.59 -5.99 16.98
N LYS A 379 2.16 -7.20 17.33
CA LYS A 379 1.04 -7.44 18.24
C LYS A 379 1.31 -6.99 19.68
N TRP A 380 2.56 -7.08 20.15
CA TRP A 380 2.96 -6.87 21.55
C TRP A 380 4.23 -6.02 21.70
N LEU A 381 4.27 -4.84 21.08
CA LEU A 381 5.39 -3.91 21.26
C LEU A 381 5.18 -3.12 22.56
N ARG A 382 6.20 -3.03 23.42
CA ARG A 382 6.12 -2.20 24.64
C ARG A 382 7.19 -1.14 24.66
N GLU A 383 6.76 0.07 24.97
CA GLU A 383 7.60 1.23 25.24
C GLU A 383 8.73 1.43 24.21
N LYS A 384 8.45 1.15 22.93
CA LYS A 384 9.41 1.33 21.85
C LYS A 384 9.60 2.83 21.60
N PRO A 385 10.83 3.38 21.69
CA PRO A 385 11.07 4.80 21.44
C PRO A 385 10.76 5.21 19.99
N LEU A 386 10.27 6.43 19.79
CA LEU A 386 9.97 6.96 18.44
C LEU A 386 11.14 6.85 17.46
N ARG A 387 12.37 7.08 17.94
CA ARG A 387 13.60 7.03 17.12
C ARG A 387 13.99 5.62 16.66
N LYS A 388 13.39 4.57 17.20
CA LYS A 388 13.67 3.16 16.85
C LYS A 388 12.68 2.59 15.84
N PHE A 389 11.68 3.36 15.45
CA PHE A 389 10.77 2.98 14.37
C PHE A 389 11.42 3.30 13.04
N ASP A 390 12.07 2.29 12.49
CA ASP A 390 12.63 2.31 11.15
C ASP A 390 11.80 1.35 10.27
N GLY A 391 11.55 1.73 9.03
CA GLY A 391 10.87 0.93 8.01
C GLY A 391 9.35 0.90 8.10
N VAL A 392 8.80 -0.13 7.46
CA VAL A 392 7.36 -0.35 7.25
C VAL A 392 6.59 -0.77 8.51
N GLN A 393 7.28 -0.98 9.64
CA GLN A 393 6.68 -1.47 10.88
C GLN A 393 5.54 -0.55 11.37
N TRP A 394 5.74 0.77 11.29
CA TRP A 394 4.71 1.74 11.70
C TRP A 394 3.46 1.67 10.81
N LEU A 395 3.62 1.48 9.49
CA LEU A 395 2.49 1.35 8.57
C LEU A 395 1.66 0.08 8.85
N LEU A 396 2.32 -1.01 9.27
CA LEU A 396 1.63 -2.22 9.73
C LEU A 396 0.81 -1.99 11.00
N ILE A 397 1.38 -1.26 11.97
CA ILE A 397 0.69 -0.89 13.21
C ILE A 397 -0.53 -0.02 12.89
N GLN A 398 -0.36 0.99 12.04
CA GLN A 398 -1.45 1.88 11.61
C GLN A 398 -2.58 1.09 10.94
N LYS A 399 -2.25 0.17 10.01
CA LYS A 399 -3.26 -0.68 9.36
C LYS A 399 -3.99 -1.59 10.33
N ALA A 400 -3.26 -2.19 11.28
CA ALA A 400 -3.86 -3.04 12.31
C ALA A 400 -4.78 -2.26 13.27
N GLU A 401 -4.48 -0.98 13.54
CA GLU A 401 -5.33 -0.06 14.30
C GLU A 401 -6.59 0.32 13.49
N GLU A 402 -6.44 0.62 12.19
CA GLU A 402 -7.56 0.90 11.27
C GLU A 402 -8.53 -0.30 11.15
N GLU A 403 -7.98 -1.53 11.09
CA GLU A 403 -8.73 -2.78 11.12
C GLU A 403 -9.29 -3.13 12.52
N LYS A 404 -9.05 -2.29 13.54
CA LYS A 404 -9.49 -2.45 14.94
C LYS A 404 -8.97 -3.72 15.63
N LEU A 405 -7.85 -4.26 15.15
CA LEU A 405 -7.21 -5.45 15.73
C LEU A 405 -6.20 -5.08 16.82
N LEU A 406 -5.56 -3.91 16.71
CA LEU A 406 -4.63 -3.39 17.71
C LEU A 406 -5.10 -2.05 18.27
N GLN A 407 -4.75 -1.79 19.52
CA GLN A 407 -4.81 -0.49 20.17
C GLN A 407 -3.37 0.05 20.29
N VAL A 408 -3.16 1.30 19.89
CA VAL A 408 -1.86 1.96 19.93
C VAL A 408 -1.88 3.06 20.97
N THR A 409 -0.86 3.10 21.82
CA THR A 409 -0.74 4.14 22.86
C THR A 409 0.61 4.82 22.77
N PHE A 410 0.61 6.16 22.72
CA PHE A 410 1.79 6.98 22.89
C PHE A 410 1.88 7.42 24.35
N LYS A 411 3.07 7.28 24.95
CA LYS A 411 3.32 7.72 26.32
C LYS A 411 4.62 8.51 26.37
N LEU A 412 4.61 9.56 27.18
CA LEU A 412 5.83 10.22 27.63
C LEU A 412 6.18 9.65 29.01
N PRO A 413 7.42 9.19 29.26
CA PRO A 413 7.81 8.73 30.59
C PRO A 413 7.53 9.78 31.67
N GLU A 414 7.00 9.37 32.83
CA GLU A 414 6.54 10.28 33.89
C GLU A 414 7.62 11.26 34.35
N ASN A 415 8.89 10.82 34.36
CA ASN A 415 10.03 11.67 34.72
C ASN A 415 10.15 12.90 33.80
N GLN A 416 9.97 12.71 32.48
CA GLN A 416 10.07 13.80 31.49
C GLN A 416 8.85 14.71 31.55
N MET A 417 7.67 14.14 31.82
CA MET A 417 6.44 14.90 32.00
C MET A 417 6.50 15.79 33.24
N ASN A 418 6.96 15.24 34.38
CA ASN A 418 7.16 15.98 35.62
C ASN A 418 8.20 17.09 35.45
N ARG A 419 9.24 16.85 34.63
CA ARG A 419 10.22 17.88 34.27
C ARG A 419 9.57 19.06 33.54
N ILE A 420 8.77 18.82 32.50
CA ILE A 420 8.06 19.88 31.75
C ILE A 420 7.17 20.70 32.70
N ILE A 421 6.38 20.03 33.54
CA ILE A 421 5.48 20.70 34.48
C ILE A 421 6.28 21.50 35.52
N SER A 422 7.40 20.94 36.01
CA SER A 422 8.27 21.61 36.99
C SER A 422 8.89 22.90 36.41
N GLU A 423 9.44 22.84 35.19
CA GLU A 423 10.05 23.99 34.51
C GLU A 423 8.99 25.05 34.17
N CYS A 424 7.80 24.65 33.71
CA CYS A 424 6.68 25.59 33.52
C CYS A 424 6.24 26.22 34.85
N SER A 425 6.25 25.45 35.94
CA SER A 425 5.85 25.93 37.27
C SER A 425 6.86 26.93 37.84
N GLU A 426 8.15 26.74 37.60
CA GLU A 426 9.21 27.67 38.05
C GLU A 426 9.00 29.08 37.49
N HIS A 427 8.55 29.19 36.24
CA HIS A 427 8.35 30.48 35.58
C HIS A 427 6.93 31.04 35.66
N TYR A 428 5.91 30.21 35.92
CA TYR A 428 4.51 30.63 35.92
C TYR A 428 3.92 30.85 37.33
N LEU A 429 4.52 30.26 38.37
CA LEU A 429 4.07 30.43 39.75
C LEU A 429 4.72 31.65 40.42
N SER A 430 3.98 32.29 41.32
CA SER A 430 4.54 33.34 42.17
C SER A 430 5.35 32.73 43.32
N VAL A 431 6.47 33.37 43.66
CA VAL A 431 7.33 33.04 44.82
C VAL A 431 6.70 33.53 46.14
N GLY A 432 5.62 34.32 46.07
CA GLY A 432 4.93 34.89 47.22
C GLY A 432 4.44 33.84 48.22
N VAL A 433 4.73 34.07 49.51
CA VAL A 433 4.31 33.19 50.62
C VAL A 433 2.96 33.58 51.24
N SER A 434 2.27 34.58 50.69
CA SER A 434 0.98 35.06 51.23
C SER A 434 -0.15 34.05 51.01
N LYS A 435 -1.20 34.11 51.85
CA LYS A 435 -2.39 33.27 51.67
C LYS A 435 -3.05 33.48 50.29
N TYR A 436 -3.05 34.71 49.79
CA TYR A 436 -3.58 35.02 48.46
C TYR A 436 -2.71 34.39 47.36
N ALA A 437 -1.38 34.51 47.46
CA ALA A 437 -0.43 33.92 46.52
C ALA A 437 -0.59 32.40 46.42
N GLN A 438 -0.78 31.71 47.56
CA GLN A 438 -1.03 30.27 47.60
C GLN A 438 -2.31 29.87 46.84
N LEU A 439 -3.43 30.57 47.08
CA LEU A 439 -4.70 30.30 46.40
C LEU A 439 -4.64 30.57 44.89
N TRP A 440 -3.93 31.63 44.47
CA TRP A 440 -3.68 31.89 43.04
C TRP A 440 -2.76 30.83 42.42
N ASN A 441 -1.71 30.40 43.13
CA ASN A 441 -0.81 29.34 42.69
C ASN A 441 -1.52 27.98 42.51
N GLU A 442 -2.51 27.66 43.35
CA GLU A 442 -3.36 26.47 43.15
C GLU A 442 -4.11 26.54 41.81
N GLN A 443 -4.68 27.70 41.46
CA GLN A 443 -5.34 27.86 40.16
C GLN A 443 -4.35 27.80 38.99
N ARG A 444 -3.16 28.41 39.13
CA ARG A 444 -2.08 28.38 38.11
C ARG A 444 -1.59 26.95 37.85
N LYS A 445 -1.42 26.12 38.88
CA LYS A 445 -1.05 24.69 38.72
C LYS A 445 -2.09 23.94 37.90
N LEU A 446 -3.37 24.14 38.20
CA LEU A 446 -4.47 23.52 37.44
C LEU A 446 -4.52 23.99 35.98
N ILE A 447 -4.14 25.25 35.71
CA ILE A 447 -4.01 25.76 34.33
C ILE A 447 -2.89 25.02 33.59
N LEU A 448 -1.70 24.89 34.21
CA LEU A 448 -0.57 24.19 33.59
C LEU A 448 -0.87 22.71 33.34
N GLU A 449 -1.52 22.04 34.30
CA GLU A 449 -1.95 20.65 34.15
C GLU A 449 -2.94 20.49 32.98
N ASP A 450 -3.98 21.35 32.89
CA ASP A 450 -4.95 21.30 31.80
C ASP A 450 -4.31 21.66 30.45
N ALA A 451 -3.39 22.64 30.42
CA ALA A 451 -2.65 23.02 29.21
C ALA A 451 -1.81 21.86 28.67
N VAL A 452 -0.99 21.24 29.52
CA VAL A 452 -0.06 20.18 29.12
C VAL A 452 -0.81 18.87 28.82
N HIS A 453 -1.66 18.38 29.73
CA HIS A 453 -2.35 17.10 29.57
C HIS A 453 -3.55 17.18 28.61
N GLY A 454 -4.33 18.26 28.67
CA GLY A 454 -5.57 18.40 27.91
C GLY A 454 -5.35 18.80 26.45
N PHE A 455 -4.32 19.60 26.17
CA PHE A 455 -4.14 20.20 24.84
C PHE A 455 -2.78 19.87 24.19
N VAL A 456 -1.66 20.12 24.88
CA VAL A 456 -0.33 20.01 24.26
C VAL A 456 0.02 18.55 23.96
N LEU A 457 -0.01 17.64 24.95
CA LEU A 457 0.37 16.24 24.75
C LEU A 457 -0.50 15.51 23.70
N PRO A 458 -1.84 15.63 23.67
CA PRO A 458 -2.66 15.04 22.60
C PRO A 458 -2.33 15.61 21.22
N SER A 459 -1.95 16.89 21.13
CA SER A 459 -1.49 17.48 19.88
C SER A 459 -0.13 16.93 19.47
N MET A 460 0.80 16.72 20.41
CA MET A 460 2.12 16.13 20.13
C MET A 460 2.02 14.67 19.71
N GLU A 461 1.07 13.91 20.27
CA GLU A 461 0.79 12.54 19.81
C GLU A 461 0.36 12.52 18.34
N LYS A 462 -0.59 13.39 17.94
CA LYS A 462 -1.01 13.50 16.54
C LYS A 462 0.15 13.86 15.62
N GLU A 463 1.01 14.77 16.05
CA GLU A 463 2.21 15.15 15.30
C GLU A 463 3.20 13.97 15.18
N ALA A 464 3.43 13.22 16.26
CA ALA A 464 4.32 12.07 16.25
C ALA A 464 3.80 10.96 15.33
N ARG A 465 2.48 10.70 15.33
CA ARG A 465 1.83 9.79 14.37
C ARG A 465 2.11 10.22 12.93
N SER A 466 1.87 11.51 12.61
CA SER A 466 2.12 12.04 11.27
C SER A 466 3.60 11.96 10.86
N LEU A 467 4.52 12.21 11.79
CA LEU A 467 5.96 12.10 11.56
C LEU A 467 6.37 10.66 11.24
N LEU A 468 5.90 9.69 12.03
CA LEU A 468 6.20 8.27 11.82
C LEU A 468 5.62 7.79 10.47
N THR A 469 4.41 8.20 10.12
CA THR A 469 3.80 7.86 8.82
C THR A 469 4.62 8.44 7.67
N SER A 470 5.01 9.71 7.74
CA SER A 470 5.84 10.35 6.71
C SER A 470 7.20 9.64 6.56
N ARG A 471 7.91 9.35 7.65
CA ARG A 471 9.19 8.63 7.62
C ARG A 471 9.06 7.23 7.03
N ALA A 472 8.07 6.47 7.49
CA ALA A 472 7.85 5.10 7.02
C ALA A 472 7.48 5.07 5.53
N LYS A 473 6.67 6.03 5.05
CA LYS A 473 6.38 6.20 3.62
C LYS A 473 7.63 6.55 2.81
N THR A 474 8.44 7.51 3.25
CA THR A 474 9.68 7.90 2.55
C THR A 474 10.66 6.72 2.44
N GLN A 475 10.83 5.94 3.51
CA GLN A 475 11.66 4.75 3.45
C GLN A 475 11.09 3.68 2.51
N LEU A 476 9.80 3.39 2.61
CA LEU A 476 9.11 2.45 1.71
C LEU A 476 9.24 2.88 0.24
N LEU A 477 9.17 4.19 -0.04
CA LEU A 477 9.34 4.74 -1.39
C LEU A 477 10.77 4.54 -1.90
N SER A 478 11.78 4.71 -1.03
CA SER A 478 13.18 4.42 -1.34
C SER A 478 13.41 2.93 -1.64
N GLU A 479 12.84 2.03 -0.83
CA GLU A 479 12.89 0.58 -1.05
C GLU A 479 12.19 0.19 -2.37
N TYR A 480 11.01 0.75 -2.64
CA TYR A 480 10.28 0.59 -3.90
C TYR A 480 11.09 1.05 -5.12
N GLY A 481 11.69 2.24 -5.04
CA GLY A 481 12.57 2.79 -6.07
C GLY A 481 13.81 1.92 -6.29
N GLN A 482 14.39 1.36 -5.23
CA GLN A 482 15.55 0.47 -5.32
C GLN A 482 15.23 -0.85 -6.02
N VAL A 483 14.05 -1.43 -5.80
CA VAL A 483 13.60 -2.64 -6.50
C VAL A 483 13.41 -2.34 -8.00
N LEU A 484 12.73 -1.22 -8.32
CA LEU A 484 12.57 -0.79 -9.71
C LEU A 484 13.92 -0.55 -10.39
N TRP A 485 14.82 0.15 -9.69
CA TRP A 485 16.19 0.41 -10.15
C TRP A 485 16.89 -0.86 -10.57
N ASN A 486 16.86 -1.91 -9.73
CA ASN A 486 17.53 -3.18 -10.03
C ASN A 486 16.98 -3.85 -11.30
N LYS A 487 15.67 -3.74 -11.54
CA LYS A 487 15.04 -4.28 -12.76
C LYS A 487 15.38 -3.46 -14.01
N VAL A 488 15.35 -2.12 -13.93
CA VAL A 488 15.59 -1.22 -15.07
C VAL A 488 17.08 -1.12 -15.42
N SER A 489 17.97 -1.16 -14.42
CA SER A 489 19.43 -1.10 -14.60
C SER A 489 20.06 -2.44 -14.99
N SER A 490 19.23 -3.40 -15.40
CA SER A 490 19.66 -4.62 -16.08
C SER A 490 19.87 -4.30 -17.57
N GLY A 491 21.06 -4.63 -18.07
CA GLY A 491 21.41 -4.50 -19.48
C GLY A 491 20.73 -5.57 -20.35
N PRO A 492 20.86 -5.48 -21.68
CA PRO A 492 20.46 -6.52 -22.61
C PRO A 492 21.14 -7.85 -22.28
N TYR A 493 20.46 -8.96 -22.53
CA TYR A 493 21.10 -10.27 -22.45
C TYR A 493 22.24 -10.39 -23.46
N ARG A 494 23.40 -10.91 -23.01
CA ARG A 494 24.58 -11.20 -23.84
C ARG A 494 25.01 -12.64 -23.64
N ARG A 495 25.43 -13.31 -24.71
CA ARG A 495 25.94 -14.68 -24.66
C ARG A 495 27.40 -14.65 -24.20
N ASN A 496 27.82 -15.58 -23.34
CA ASN A 496 29.18 -15.64 -22.75
C ASN A 496 30.35 -15.92 -23.74
N ASN A 497 30.18 -15.77 -25.05
CA ASN A 497 31.22 -16.09 -26.03
C ASN A 497 31.91 -14.82 -26.53
N ASN A 498 33.12 -14.59 -26.00
CA ASN A 498 34.09 -13.52 -26.33
C ASN A 498 34.41 -13.34 -27.82
N THR A 499 33.47 -12.92 -28.66
CA THR A 499 33.75 -12.44 -30.01
C THR A 499 33.34 -10.98 -30.11
N SER A 500 34.31 -10.15 -30.46
CA SER A 500 34.29 -8.69 -30.58
C SER A 500 33.33 -8.12 -31.64
N GLU A 501 32.27 -8.83 -32.01
CA GLU A 501 31.22 -8.41 -32.95
C GLU A 501 29.87 -8.09 -32.25
N GLU A 502 29.92 -7.82 -30.94
CA GLU A 502 28.74 -7.69 -30.07
C GLU A 502 28.20 -6.25 -29.94
N GLU A 503 27.33 -5.82 -30.87
CA GLU A 503 26.41 -4.70 -30.59
C GLU A 503 24.95 -4.95 -31.01
N ALA A 504 24.67 -6.02 -31.77
CA ALA A 504 23.31 -6.40 -32.14
C ALA A 504 22.66 -7.25 -31.04
N ALA A 505 21.45 -6.89 -30.61
CA ALA A 505 20.70 -7.68 -29.64
C ALA A 505 20.39 -9.09 -30.20
N PRO A 506 20.34 -10.12 -29.35
CA PRO A 506 20.09 -11.49 -29.80
C PRO A 506 18.69 -11.60 -30.43
N ARG A 507 18.55 -12.45 -31.45
CA ARG A 507 17.24 -12.91 -31.91
C ARG A 507 16.68 -13.85 -30.85
N VAL A 508 15.40 -13.67 -30.49
CA VAL A 508 14.81 -14.36 -29.34
C VAL A 508 13.65 -15.23 -29.80
N LEU A 509 13.62 -16.48 -29.37
CA LEU A 509 12.44 -17.34 -29.40
C LEU A 509 11.82 -17.34 -28.00
N ALA A 510 10.77 -16.52 -27.81
CA ALA A 510 10.09 -16.40 -26.53
C ALA A 510 8.95 -17.43 -26.43
N CYS A 511 8.87 -18.15 -25.31
CA CYS A 511 7.82 -19.13 -25.03
C CYS A 511 6.99 -18.68 -23.83
N CYS A 512 5.67 -18.61 -23.99
CA CYS A 512 4.74 -18.43 -22.88
C CYS A 512 3.87 -19.66 -22.71
N TRP A 513 3.86 -20.19 -21.48
CA TRP A 513 3.12 -21.39 -21.12
C TRP A 513 1.70 -21.05 -20.64
N GLY A 514 0.71 -21.73 -21.21
CA GLY A 514 -0.70 -21.66 -20.80
C GLY A 514 -1.19 -23.00 -20.23
N PRO A 515 -2.24 -23.03 -19.39
CA PRO A 515 -2.79 -24.25 -18.77
C PRO A 515 -3.53 -25.18 -19.76
N GLY A 516 -3.14 -25.21 -21.03
CA GLY A 516 -3.77 -25.98 -22.10
C GLY A 516 -4.98 -25.31 -22.76
N ASN A 517 -5.34 -24.10 -22.32
CA ASN A 517 -6.25 -23.22 -23.06
C ASN A 517 -6.03 -21.75 -22.62
N PRO A 518 -5.31 -20.92 -23.40
CA PRO A 518 -4.77 -21.17 -24.74
C PRO A 518 -3.56 -22.12 -24.75
N GLU A 519 -3.24 -22.60 -25.94
CA GLU A 519 -2.08 -23.45 -26.27
C GLU A 519 -0.75 -22.75 -25.95
N THR A 520 0.31 -23.56 -25.77
CA THR A 520 1.67 -23.03 -25.57
C THR A 520 2.05 -22.21 -26.80
N THR A 521 2.45 -20.95 -26.60
CA THR A 521 2.71 -20.02 -27.70
C THR A 521 4.19 -19.66 -27.74
N PHE A 522 4.79 -19.82 -28.92
CA PHE A 522 6.16 -19.42 -29.22
C PHE A 522 6.14 -18.22 -30.18
N VAL A 523 7.02 -17.26 -29.92
CA VAL A 523 7.15 -16.04 -30.71
C VAL A 523 8.61 -15.84 -31.08
N MET A 524 8.87 -15.68 -32.37
CA MET A 524 10.21 -15.36 -32.87
C MET A 524 10.35 -13.84 -33.08
N LEU A 525 11.35 -13.26 -32.43
CA LEU A 525 11.73 -11.86 -32.57
C LEU A 525 13.08 -11.73 -33.30
N ASP A 526 13.19 -10.71 -34.16
CA ASP A 526 14.48 -10.32 -34.74
C ASP A 526 15.35 -9.54 -33.74
N SER A 527 16.55 -9.12 -34.15
CA SER A 527 17.47 -8.34 -33.31
C SER A 527 16.97 -6.94 -32.95
N SER A 528 15.92 -6.45 -33.62
CA SER A 528 15.26 -5.18 -33.31
C SER A 528 14.01 -5.36 -32.43
N GLY A 529 13.67 -6.61 -32.08
CA GLY A 529 12.49 -6.94 -31.29
C GLY A 529 11.18 -6.87 -32.08
N GLU A 530 11.23 -6.93 -33.40
CA GLU A 530 10.03 -7.05 -34.23
C GLU A 530 9.56 -8.49 -34.32
N LEU A 531 8.23 -8.66 -34.39
CA LEU A 531 7.59 -9.95 -34.50
C LEU A 531 7.83 -10.52 -35.91
N VAL A 532 8.56 -11.64 -35.99
CA VAL A 532 8.83 -12.33 -37.26
C VAL A 532 7.82 -13.45 -37.50
N ASP A 533 7.56 -14.28 -36.48
CA ASP A 533 6.66 -15.42 -36.61
C ASP A 533 6.05 -15.85 -35.26
N VAL A 534 4.92 -16.57 -35.32
CA VAL A 534 4.18 -17.11 -34.16
C VAL A 534 3.87 -18.59 -34.39
N LEU A 535 4.23 -19.42 -33.43
CA LEU A 535 3.98 -20.87 -33.46
C LEU A 535 3.15 -21.29 -32.25
N TYR A 536 2.27 -22.27 -32.44
CA TYR A 536 1.42 -22.84 -31.40
C TYR A 536 1.76 -24.32 -31.22
N SER A 537 1.87 -24.76 -29.97
CA SER A 537 2.15 -26.15 -29.62
C SER A 537 1.26 -26.63 -28.48
N GLY A 538 1.11 -27.96 -28.38
CA GLY A 538 0.34 -28.63 -27.34
C GLY A 538 0.80 -28.32 -25.91
N SER A 539 0.09 -28.89 -24.92
CA SER A 539 0.38 -28.66 -23.50
C SER A 539 1.72 -29.29 -23.10
N ILE A 540 2.72 -28.48 -22.75
CA ILE A 540 3.99 -28.95 -22.13
C ILE A 540 3.75 -29.22 -20.64
N GLY A 541 4.19 -30.38 -20.15
CA GLY A 541 3.95 -30.84 -18.78
C GLY A 541 4.95 -30.28 -17.77
N LEU A 542 4.61 -30.36 -16.47
CA LEU A 542 5.46 -29.84 -15.37
C LEU A 542 6.65 -30.75 -15.01
N ARG A 543 6.82 -31.92 -15.63
CA ARG A 543 7.59 -33.04 -15.04
C ARG A 543 8.95 -33.36 -15.69
N SER A 544 9.30 -32.82 -16.86
CA SER A 544 10.65 -32.94 -17.43
C SER A 544 10.91 -31.86 -18.49
N ARG A 545 11.22 -30.63 -18.06
CA ARG A 545 11.01 -29.43 -18.88
C ARG A 545 12.05 -29.16 -19.97
N ASP A 546 13.34 -29.28 -19.69
CA ASP A 546 14.34 -28.86 -20.69
C ASP A 546 14.28 -29.78 -21.91
N ASP A 547 14.29 -31.10 -21.69
CA ASP A 547 14.17 -32.10 -22.77
C ASP A 547 12.85 -31.95 -23.54
N GLU A 548 11.70 -31.74 -22.88
CA GLU A 548 10.41 -31.54 -23.57
C GLU A 548 10.37 -30.24 -24.39
N ILE A 549 11.01 -29.16 -23.91
CA ILE A 549 11.11 -27.90 -24.66
C ILE A 549 12.06 -28.06 -25.84
N TYR A 550 13.22 -28.69 -25.66
CA TYR A 550 14.15 -28.99 -26.75
C TYR A 550 13.54 -29.93 -27.79
N GLU A 551 12.78 -30.95 -27.37
CA GLU A 551 12.01 -31.83 -28.26
C GLU A 551 10.90 -31.08 -29.00
N ALA A 552 10.17 -30.17 -28.34
CA ALA A 552 9.19 -29.33 -29.00
C ALA A 552 9.83 -28.40 -30.05
N ILE A 553 10.99 -27.81 -29.74
CA ILE A 553 11.78 -27.00 -30.69
C ILE A 553 12.28 -27.89 -31.84
N PHE A 554 12.75 -29.10 -31.55
CA PHE A 554 13.26 -30.04 -32.55
C PHE A 554 12.17 -30.49 -33.52
N GLN A 555 10.99 -30.85 -33.02
CA GLN A 555 9.80 -31.16 -33.84
C GLN A 555 9.38 -29.99 -34.72
N MET A 556 9.51 -28.74 -34.25
CA MET A 556 9.25 -27.55 -35.06
C MET A 556 10.28 -27.34 -36.17
N VAL A 557 11.53 -27.74 -35.97
CA VAL A 557 12.63 -27.57 -36.94
C VAL A 557 12.63 -28.70 -37.99
N GLU A 558 12.13 -29.90 -37.67
CA GLU A 558 12.06 -31.04 -38.60
C GLU A 558 11.15 -30.84 -39.82
N GLU A 559 10.25 -29.84 -39.83
CA GLU A 559 9.46 -29.49 -41.01
C GLU A 559 10.25 -28.73 -42.10
N LEU A 560 11.52 -28.35 -41.84
CA LEU A 560 12.42 -27.75 -42.83
C LEU A 560 13.23 -28.82 -43.59
N PRO A 561 13.48 -28.67 -44.91
CA PRO A 561 14.15 -29.69 -45.71
C PRO A 561 15.54 -30.07 -45.15
N LEU A 562 15.66 -31.33 -44.72
CA LEU A 562 16.84 -32.03 -44.25
C LEU A 562 18.07 -31.82 -45.15
N ASN A 563 18.93 -30.85 -44.82
CA ASN A 563 20.34 -30.83 -45.26
C ASN A 563 21.30 -30.03 -44.34
N TYR A 564 20.86 -29.54 -43.17
CA TYR A 564 21.70 -28.70 -42.28
C TYR A 564 21.46 -28.93 -40.78
N VAL A 565 21.10 -30.14 -40.36
CA VAL A 565 21.05 -30.48 -38.92
C VAL A 565 22.47 -30.84 -38.48
N ASP A 566 23.27 -29.81 -38.21
CA ASP A 566 24.55 -29.93 -37.51
C ASP A 566 24.27 -30.18 -36.01
N ASP A 567 25.20 -30.82 -35.28
CA ASP A 567 25.11 -31.15 -33.84
C ASP A 567 25.01 -29.91 -32.91
N ARG A 568 24.83 -28.72 -33.49
CA ARG A 568 24.77 -27.40 -32.84
C ARG A 568 23.37 -26.94 -32.43
N ILE A 569 22.30 -27.69 -32.73
CA ILE A 569 20.93 -27.33 -32.29
C ILE A 569 20.78 -27.39 -30.76
N TYR A 570 21.59 -28.19 -30.06
CA TYR A 570 21.59 -28.26 -28.59
C TYR A 570 22.36 -27.13 -27.89
N ASP A 571 22.83 -26.12 -28.62
CA ASP A 571 23.69 -25.04 -28.08
C ASP A 571 22.94 -23.70 -27.86
N PHE A 572 21.60 -23.72 -27.86
CA PHE A 572 20.78 -22.54 -27.52
C PHE A 572 20.58 -22.43 -25.99
N PRO A 573 21.00 -21.32 -25.35
CA PRO A 573 20.78 -21.11 -23.93
C PRO A 573 19.29 -20.88 -23.64
N LEU A 574 18.71 -21.69 -22.75
CA LEU A 574 17.36 -21.49 -22.22
C LEU A 574 17.42 -20.55 -21.02
N VAL A 575 16.70 -19.43 -21.09
CA VAL A 575 16.68 -18.42 -20.02
C VAL A 575 15.25 -18.26 -19.50
N TYR A 576 15.07 -18.50 -18.20
CA TYR A 576 13.81 -18.20 -17.52
C TYR A 576 13.71 -16.70 -17.22
N ALA A 577 12.51 -16.13 -17.38
CA ALA A 577 12.28 -14.70 -17.15
C ALA A 577 10.92 -14.45 -16.47
N ASP A 578 10.85 -13.37 -15.72
CA ASP A 578 9.68 -12.94 -14.94
C ASP A 578 8.53 -12.46 -15.86
N GLU A 579 7.40 -13.17 -15.82
CA GLU A 579 6.20 -12.83 -16.61
C GLU A 579 5.34 -11.70 -16.01
N SER A 580 5.68 -11.19 -14.81
CA SER A 580 4.83 -10.21 -14.12
C SER A 580 4.62 -8.91 -14.92
N LEU A 581 5.66 -8.41 -15.60
CA LEU A 581 5.59 -7.24 -16.47
C LEU A 581 4.91 -7.55 -17.82
N PRO A 582 5.29 -8.62 -18.55
CA PRO A 582 4.59 -9.04 -19.78
C PRO A 582 3.07 -9.21 -19.63
N ARG A 583 2.58 -9.64 -18.46
CA ARG A 583 1.13 -9.73 -18.15
C ARG A 583 0.44 -8.38 -18.07
N LEU A 584 1.14 -7.34 -17.65
CA LEU A 584 0.63 -5.96 -17.69
C LEU A 584 0.56 -5.47 -19.14
N TYR A 585 1.63 -5.72 -19.91
CA TYR A 585 1.68 -5.35 -21.33
C TYR A 585 0.55 -6.01 -22.14
N GLU A 586 0.30 -7.30 -21.96
CA GLU A 586 -0.79 -8.03 -22.61
C GLU A 586 -2.14 -7.31 -22.57
N ASN A 587 -2.48 -6.74 -21.41
CA ASN A 587 -3.76 -6.09 -21.16
C ASN A 587 -3.72 -4.56 -21.38
N SER A 588 -2.54 -4.00 -21.63
CA SER A 588 -2.37 -2.57 -21.85
C SER A 588 -2.97 -2.12 -23.19
N ARG A 589 -3.34 -0.85 -23.26
CA ARG A 589 -3.76 -0.24 -24.53
C ARG A 589 -2.61 -0.15 -25.53
N ILE A 590 -1.40 0.17 -25.05
CA ILE A 590 -0.21 0.32 -25.89
C ILE A 590 0.14 -0.96 -26.64
N SER A 591 -0.05 -2.14 -26.04
CA SER A 591 0.16 -3.40 -26.76
C SER A 591 -0.84 -3.64 -27.87
N SER A 592 -2.06 -3.09 -27.75
CA SER A 592 -3.08 -3.16 -28.80
C SER A 592 -2.81 -2.17 -29.94
N GLU A 593 -2.12 -1.06 -29.65
CA GLU A 593 -1.66 -0.10 -30.66
C GLU A 593 -0.43 -0.65 -31.42
N GLN A 594 0.55 -1.24 -30.70
CA GLN A 594 1.78 -1.78 -31.29
C GLN A 594 1.59 -3.14 -32.01
N LEU A 595 0.71 -4.00 -31.50
CA LEU A 595 0.45 -5.34 -32.04
C LEU A 595 -1.05 -5.52 -32.31
N PRO A 596 -1.59 -4.80 -33.32
CA PRO A 596 -2.99 -4.91 -33.66
C PRO A 596 -3.34 -6.33 -34.11
N GLN A 597 -4.54 -6.80 -33.76
CA GLN A 597 -5.10 -8.12 -34.14
C GLN A 597 -4.36 -9.34 -33.58
N GLN A 598 -3.33 -9.18 -32.75
CA GLN A 598 -2.65 -10.28 -32.06
C GLN A 598 -3.38 -10.70 -30.78
N ALA A 599 -3.34 -11.99 -30.47
CA ALA A 599 -3.90 -12.53 -29.22
C ALA A 599 -3.09 -12.08 -27.99
N GLY A 600 -3.74 -12.03 -26.82
CA GLY A 600 -3.09 -11.59 -25.57
C GLY A 600 -1.82 -12.38 -25.22
N ILE A 601 -1.85 -13.70 -25.39
CA ILE A 601 -0.69 -14.56 -25.13
C ILE A 601 0.49 -14.28 -26.07
N VAL A 602 0.23 -13.91 -27.33
CA VAL A 602 1.27 -13.49 -28.29
C VAL A 602 1.89 -12.17 -27.83
N LYS A 603 1.08 -11.20 -27.43
CA LYS A 603 1.56 -9.91 -26.89
C LYS A 603 2.42 -10.11 -25.64
N ARG A 604 2.03 -11.04 -24.76
CA ARG A 604 2.83 -11.44 -23.59
C ARG A 604 4.19 -12.00 -24.01
N ALA A 605 4.22 -12.94 -24.95
CA ALA A 605 5.47 -13.54 -25.43
C ALA A 605 6.38 -12.53 -26.14
N VAL A 606 5.82 -11.62 -26.96
CA VAL A 606 6.58 -10.50 -27.55
C VAL A 606 7.20 -9.64 -26.45
N SER A 607 6.42 -9.28 -25.42
CA SER A 607 6.93 -8.48 -24.31
C SER A 607 8.03 -9.19 -23.52
N LEU A 608 7.96 -10.51 -23.37
CA LEU A 608 8.97 -11.31 -22.69
C LEU A 608 10.30 -11.28 -23.47
N GLY A 609 10.24 -11.50 -24.79
CA GLY A 609 11.42 -11.45 -25.64
C GLY A 609 12.03 -10.06 -25.75
N ARG A 610 11.21 -9.01 -25.91
CA ARG A 610 11.69 -7.63 -25.91
C ARG A 610 12.28 -7.22 -24.56
N TYR A 611 11.78 -7.75 -23.44
CA TYR A 611 12.35 -7.47 -22.12
C TYR A 611 13.77 -8.03 -22.00
N LEU A 612 14.03 -9.23 -22.54
CA LEU A 612 15.37 -9.81 -22.61
C LEU A 612 16.32 -8.96 -23.48
N GLN A 613 15.81 -8.39 -24.57
CA GLN A 613 16.60 -7.56 -25.50
C GLN A 613 16.86 -6.15 -24.97
N ASN A 614 15.87 -5.50 -24.35
CA ASN A 614 16.00 -4.17 -23.79
C ASN A 614 15.00 -3.93 -22.64
N PRO A 615 15.38 -4.26 -21.38
CA PRO A 615 14.52 -4.07 -20.22
C PRO A 615 14.02 -2.62 -20.07
N LEU A 616 14.91 -1.65 -20.29
CA LEU A 616 14.61 -0.21 -20.15
C LEU A 616 13.47 0.23 -21.10
N ALA A 617 13.58 -0.11 -22.40
CA ALA A 617 12.54 0.24 -23.37
C ALA A 617 11.20 -0.44 -23.08
N MET A 618 11.22 -1.70 -22.66
CA MET A 618 10.00 -2.42 -22.31
C MET A 618 9.31 -1.89 -21.06
N ILE A 619 10.06 -1.61 -19.99
CA ILE A 619 9.51 -1.01 -18.78
C ILE A 619 8.94 0.38 -19.09
N SER A 620 9.67 1.19 -19.88
CA SER A 620 9.22 2.53 -20.28
C SER A 620 7.89 2.53 -21.04
N THR A 621 7.59 1.46 -21.78
CA THR A 621 6.37 1.33 -22.58
C THR A 621 5.11 1.33 -21.70
N LEU A 622 5.22 0.89 -20.44
CA LEU A 622 4.12 0.87 -19.48
C LEU A 622 3.99 2.18 -18.68
N CYS A 623 4.88 3.14 -18.89
CA CYS A 623 4.83 4.45 -18.25
C CYS A 623 4.03 5.50 -19.04
N GLY A 624 3.21 5.08 -20.02
CA GLY A 624 2.35 5.96 -20.78
C GLY A 624 1.26 6.65 -19.94
N PRO A 625 0.30 7.34 -20.58
CA PRO A 625 -0.72 8.14 -19.88
C PRO A 625 -1.57 7.34 -18.88
N GLY A 626 -1.77 6.03 -19.12
CA GLY A 626 -2.48 5.13 -18.20
C GLY A 626 -1.70 4.74 -16.94
N ARG A 627 -0.38 5.03 -16.88
CA ARG A 627 0.53 4.66 -15.80
C ARG A 627 0.41 3.18 -15.39
N ASP A 628 0.25 2.29 -16.38
CA ASP A 628 0.07 0.85 -16.18
C ASP A 628 1.18 0.21 -15.33
N ILE A 629 2.38 0.79 -15.37
CA ILE A 629 3.54 0.42 -14.55
C ILE A 629 3.24 0.39 -13.04
N LEU A 630 2.31 1.22 -12.55
CA LEU A 630 1.95 1.26 -11.12
C LEU A 630 1.23 0.00 -10.64
N SER A 631 0.72 -0.81 -11.56
CA SER A 631 0.13 -2.13 -11.28
C SER A 631 1.18 -3.22 -11.11
N TRP A 632 2.45 -2.93 -11.41
CA TRP A 632 3.54 -3.88 -11.19
C TRP A 632 3.81 -4.02 -9.69
N LYS A 633 3.73 -5.25 -9.19
CA LYS A 633 3.97 -5.57 -7.79
C LYS A 633 5.47 -5.64 -7.51
N LEU A 634 6.06 -4.51 -7.15
CA LEU A 634 7.47 -4.39 -6.82
C LEU A 634 7.73 -4.60 -5.32
N HIS A 635 6.78 -4.24 -4.46
CA HIS A 635 6.93 -4.34 -3.01
C HIS A 635 5.65 -4.79 -2.30
N SER A 636 5.77 -5.67 -1.30
CA SER A 636 4.63 -6.23 -0.54
C SER A 636 3.77 -5.18 0.17
N PHE A 637 4.35 -4.02 0.48
CA PHE A 637 3.70 -2.91 1.18
C PHE A 637 3.42 -1.70 0.30
N GLN A 638 3.56 -1.81 -1.02
CA GLN A 638 3.36 -0.66 -1.93
C GLN A 638 1.96 -0.04 -1.85
N ASP A 639 0.94 -0.76 -1.38
CA ASP A 639 -0.43 -0.25 -1.22
C ASP A 639 -0.56 0.89 -0.20
N PHE A 640 0.46 1.13 0.65
CA PHE A 640 0.50 2.27 1.56
C PHE A 640 0.93 3.58 0.89
N LEU A 641 1.48 3.52 -0.31
CA LEU A 641 1.92 4.70 -1.06
C LEU A 641 0.81 5.17 -2.00
N ASP A 642 0.69 6.48 -2.15
CA ASP A 642 -0.25 7.08 -3.08
C ASP A 642 0.24 6.89 -4.54
N PRO A 643 -0.67 6.78 -5.54
CA PRO A 643 -0.27 6.57 -6.94
C PRO A 643 0.68 7.64 -7.49
N ASP A 644 0.52 8.89 -7.06
CA ASP A 644 1.40 9.99 -7.47
C ASP A 644 2.79 9.89 -6.81
N GLU A 645 2.87 9.55 -5.52
CA GLU A 645 4.14 9.29 -4.83
C GLU A 645 4.93 8.17 -5.54
N LYS A 646 4.24 7.08 -5.91
CA LYS A 646 4.85 5.96 -6.66
C LYS A 646 5.36 6.40 -8.02
N TYR A 647 4.56 7.16 -8.77
CA TYR A 647 4.93 7.56 -10.12
C TYR A 647 6.08 8.57 -10.12
N GLU A 648 6.14 9.49 -9.14
CA GLU A 648 7.27 10.41 -8.96
C GLU A 648 8.58 9.63 -8.78
N MET A 649 8.58 8.57 -7.95
CA MET A 649 9.74 7.68 -7.80
C MET A 649 10.04 6.87 -9.08
N VAL A 650 9.02 6.38 -9.80
CA VAL A 650 9.21 5.71 -11.10
C VAL A 650 9.88 6.67 -12.07
N GLU A 651 9.38 7.90 -12.20
CA GLU A 651 9.90 8.91 -13.11
C GLU A 651 11.36 9.24 -12.77
N GLN A 652 11.70 9.46 -11.50
CA GLN A 652 13.08 9.70 -11.06
C GLN A 652 14.03 8.56 -11.49
N VAL A 653 13.69 7.31 -11.19
CA VAL A 653 14.51 6.13 -11.56
C VAL A 653 14.65 6.01 -13.08
N MET A 654 13.55 6.19 -13.81
CA MET A 654 13.55 6.07 -15.28
C MET A 654 14.34 7.19 -15.94
N VAL A 655 14.26 8.43 -15.44
CA VAL A 655 15.06 9.57 -15.89
C VAL A 655 16.55 9.27 -15.68
N ASP A 656 16.95 8.84 -14.49
CA ASP A 656 18.35 8.57 -14.20
C ASP A 656 18.94 7.50 -15.12
N ILE A 657 18.27 6.35 -15.25
CA ILE A 657 18.79 5.24 -16.05
C ILE A 657 18.72 5.54 -17.55
N THR A 658 17.67 6.20 -18.02
CA THR A 658 17.54 6.55 -19.46
C THR A 658 18.67 7.46 -19.91
N ASN A 659 19.01 8.48 -19.13
CA ASN A 659 20.08 9.41 -19.49
C ASN A 659 21.48 8.77 -19.32
N GLN A 660 21.64 7.79 -18.43
CA GLN A 660 22.87 6.98 -18.37
C GLN A 660 23.03 6.09 -19.60
N VAL A 661 21.97 5.41 -20.04
CA VAL A 661 22.03 4.48 -21.19
C VAL A 661 22.12 5.25 -22.51
N GLY A 662 21.32 6.29 -22.68
CA GLY A 662 21.14 7.00 -23.94
C GLY A 662 20.16 6.30 -24.89
N ILE A 663 19.70 7.03 -25.91
CA ILE A 663 18.73 6.53 -26.90
C ILE A 663 19.29 6.72 -28.30
N ASP A 664 19.33 5.62 -29.07
CA ASP A 664 19.61 5.68 -30.51
C ASP A 664 18.37 6.15 -31.27
N ILE A 665 18.42 7.37 -31.77
CA ILE A 665 17.30 8.02 -32.44
C ILE A 665 16.95 7.36 -33.78
N ASN A 666 17.95 6.94 -34.56
CA ASN A 666 17.70 6.37 -35.89
C ASN A 666 17.13 4.95 -35.80
N LEU A 667 17.58 4.18 -34.80
CA LEU A 667 16.99 2.88 -34.51
C LEU A 667 15.56 3.02 -33.97
N ALA A 668 15.33 3.95 -33.04
CA ALA A 668 13.99 4.23 -32.53
C ALA A 668 13.04 4.71 -33.65
N ALA A 669 13.51 5.55 -34.56
CA ALA A 669 12.74 6.01 -35.74
C ALA A 669 12.22 4.85 -36.62
N SER A 670 12.91 3.71 -36.59
CA SER A 670 12.53 2.52 -37.36
C SER A 670 11.63 1.56 -36.57
N HIS A 671 11.62 1.64 -35.22
CA HIS A 671 10.95 0.68 -34.34
C HIS A 671 10.25 1.40 -33.18
N GLU A 672 8.91 1.45 -33.21
CA GLU A 672 8.10 2.30 -32.32
C GLU A 672 8.35 2.07 -30.82
N TRP A 673 8.49 0.82 -30.39
CA TRP A 673 8.63 0.47 -28.98
C TRP A 673 9.96 0.96 -28.35
N LEU A 674 10.97 1.25 -29.17
CA LEU A 674 12.24 1.82 -28.73
C LEU A 674 12.16 3.33 -28.46
N PHE A 675 11.08 4.01 -28.85
CA PHE A 675 10.84 5.41 -28.48
C PHE A 675 10.34 5.60 -27.05
N SER A 676 9.80 4.56 -26.42
CA SER A 676 9.19 4.68 -25.09
C SER A 676 10.08 5.36 -24.03
N PRO A 677 11.41 5.13 -23.97
CA PRO A 677 12.30 5.84 -23.04
C PRO A 677 12.46 7.34 -23.34
N LEU A 678 12.13 7.83 -24.54
CA LEU A 678 12.38 9.22 -24.97
C LEU A 678 11.73 10.25 -24.03
N GLN A 679 10.60 9.90 -23.40
CA GLN A 679 9.93 10.76 -22.42
C GLN A 679 10.77 11.02 -21.15
N PHE A 680 11.75 10.16 -20.86
CA PHE A 680 12.61 10.25 -19.68
C PHE A 680 13.96 10.91 -19.96
N VAL A 681 14.24 11.28 -21.21
CA VAL A 681 15.44 12.05 -21.55
C VAL A 681 15.34 13.44 -20.93
N SER A 682 16.46 13.93 -20.40
CA SER A 682 16.61 15.29 -19.89
C SER A 682 16.15 16.32 -20.93
N GLY A 683 15.40 17.33 -20.52
CA GLY A 683 14.72 18.31 -21.36
C GLY A 683 13.34 17.86 -21.86
N LEU A 684 13.11 16.57 -22.00
CA LEU A 684 11.87 16.02 -22.57
C LEU A 684 10.90 15.57 -21.47
N GLY A 685 9.66 15.37 -21.89
CA GLY A 685 8.60 14.69 -21.13
C GLY A 685 7.66 14.01 -22.12
N PRO A 686 6.56 13.40 -21.67
CA PRO A 686 5.66 12.65 -22.55
C PRO A 686 5.12 13.48 -23.73
N ARG A 687 4.79 14.77 -23.54
CA ARG A 687 4.21 15.61 -24.60
C ARG A 687 5.26 16.01 -25.64
N LYS A 688 6.44 16.45 -25.20
CA LYS A 688 7.56 16.82 -26.09
C LYS A 688 8.12 15.60 -26.80
N ALA A 689 8.26 14.46 -26.12
CA ALA A 689 8.71 13.20 -26.70
C ALA A 689 7.75 12.71 -27.79
N ALA A 690 6.44 12.71 -27.55
CA ALA A 690 5.45 12.33 -28.55
C ALA A 690 5.49 13.23 -29.81
N SER A 691 5.72 14.54 -29.63
CA SER A 691 5.89 15.48 -30.74
C SER A 691 7.16 15.21 -31.53
N LEU A 692 8.27 14.98 -30.83
CA LEU A 692 9.58 14.68 -31.42
C LEU A 692 9.54 13.36 -32.19
N GLN A 693 8.98 12.31 -31.61
CA GLN A 693 8.76 11.01 -32.25
C GLN A 693 8.03 11.17 -33.58
N LYS A 694 6.88 11.85 -33.61
CA LYS A 694 6.10 12.09 -34.84
C LYS A 694 6.92 12.82 -35.92
N SER A 695 7.77 13.76 -35.50
CA SER A 695 8.64 14.52 -36.40
C SER A 695 9.77 13.66 -36.98
N LEU A 696 10.41 12.84 -36.13
CA LEU A 696 11.52 11.95 -36.52
C LEU A 696 11.06 10.80 -37.41
N VAL A 697 9.93 10.16 -37.09
CA VAL A 697 9.34 9.11 -37.94
C VAL A 697 9.02 9.64 -39.33
N ARG A 698 8.56 10.91 -39.44
CA ARG A 698 8.33 11.56 -40.75
C ARG A 698 9.63 11.86 -41.49
N ALA A 699 10.70 12.20 -40.78
CA ALA A 699 12.01 12.48 -41.36
C ALA A 699 12.73 11.20 -41.82
N GLY A 700 12.49 10.08 -41.13
CA GLY A 700 13.06 8.77 -41.40
C GLY A 700 14.46 8.57 -40.79
N SER A 701 15.37 9.51 -41.00
CA SER A 701 16.72 9.47 -40.41
C SER A 701 17.28 10.87 -40.20
N ILE A 702 18.14 11.00 -39.19
CA ILE A 702 18.94 12.19 -38.91
C ILE A 702 20.42 11.82 -38.90
N PHE A 703 21.28 12.78 -39.25
CA PHE A 703 22.71 12.51 -39.43
C PHE A 703 23.59 13.31 -38.47
N VAL A 704 23.04 14.38 -37.86
CA VAL A 704 23.77 15.22 -36.90
C VAL A 704 22.86 15.69 -35.78
N ARG A 705 23.33 15.78 -34.53
CA ARG A 705 22.51 16.17 -33.37
C ARG A 705 21.84 17.52 -33.56
N LYS A 706 22.55 18.46 -34.21
CA LYS A 706 22.04 19.81 -34.47
C LYS A 706 20.75 19.82 -35.30
N GLU A 707 20.46 18.78 -36.07
CA GLU A 707 19.22 18.64 -36.83
C GLU A 707 17.99 18.52 -35.92
N LEU A 708 18.13 18.04 -34.68
CA LEU A 708 17.03 17.89 -33.72
C LEU A 708 16.30 19.21 -33.43
N ILE A 709 16.99 20.35 -33.55
CA ILE A 709 16.40 21.69 -33.41
C ILE A 709 15.33 21.93 -34.48
N ASN A 710 15.51 21.39 -35.68
CA ASN A 710 14.54 21.49 -36.78
C ASN A 710 13.31 20.59 -36.56
N HIS A 711 13.35 19.69 -35.58
CA HIS A 711 12.27 18.75 -35.27
C HIS A 711 11.39 19.20 -34.10
N GLY A 712 11.41 20.49 -33.76
CA GLY A 712 10.53 21.10 -32.74
C GLY A 712 11.11 21.12 -31.33
N ILE A 713 12.41 20.87 -31.18
CA ILE A 713 13.13 21.04 -29.91
C ILE A 713 13.68 22.46 -29.81
N GLY A 714 13.35 23.16 -28.74
CA GLY A 714 13.92 24.48 -28.44
C GLY A 714 15.38 24.43 -27.99
N LYS A 715 16.06 25.56 -27.89
CA LYS A 715 17.51 25.61 -27.60
C LYS A 715 17.83 25.13 -26.19
N LYS A 716 17.04 25.52 -25.18
CA LYS A 716 17.25 25.07 -23.80
C LYS A 716 16.96 23.58 -23.64
N VAL A 717 15.89 23.10 -24.27
CA VAL A 717 15.57 21.68 -24.29
C VAL A 717 16.66 20.89 -25.02
N PHE A 718 17.20 21.41 -26.12
CA PHE A 718 18.32 20.80 -26.85
C PHE A 718 19.57 20.66 -25.99
N VAL A 719 19.98 21.71 -25.26
CA VAL A 719 21.13 21.64 -24.34
C VAL A 719 20.94 20.53 -23.31
N ASN A 720 19.74 20.41 -22.73
CA ASN A 720 19.47 19.36 -21.76
C ASN A 720 19.50 17.95 -22.35
N ALA A 721 19.02 17.78 -23.59
CA ALA A 721 18.79 16.46 -24.19
C ALA A 721 19.97 15.93 -25.02
N ALA A 722 20.72 16.80 -25.70
CA ALA A 722 21.57 16.42 -26.83
C ALA A 722 22.59 15.34 -26.50
N GLY A 723 23.24 15.43 -25.34
CA GLY A 723 24.27 14.48 -24.92
C GLY A 723 23.76 13.06 -24.64
N PHE A 724 22.45 12.89 -24.46
CA PHE A 724 21.79 11.61 -24.18
C PHE A 724 21.15 10.97 -25.42
N LEU A 725 21.10 11.71 -26.54
CA LEU A 725 20.55 11.25 -27.81
C LEU A 725 21.70 10.82 -28.73
N ARG A 726 21.80 9.52 -28.99
CA ARG A 726 22.82 8.90 -29.83
C ARG A 726 22.38 8.95 -31.29
N ILE A 727 23.28 9.35 -32.18
CA ILE A 727 23.07 9.28 -33.63
C ILE A 727 24.16 8.40 -34.22
N ARG A 728 23.75 7.26 -34.78
CA ARG A 728 24.64 6.34 -35.50
C ARG A 728 24.00 5.90 -36.81
N ARG A 729 24.78 5.19 -37.63
CA ARG A 729 24.31 4.55 -38.87
C ARG A 729 23.46 3.31 -38.57
N SER A 730 22.29 3.50 -37.96
CA SER A 730 21.30 2.46 -37.64
C SER A 730 19.98 2.67 -38.39
N GLY A 731 19.14 1.64 -38.45
CA GLY A 731 17.83 1.72 -39.11
C GLY A 731 17.94 2.12 -40.59
N LEU A 732 17.09 3.06 -41.03
CA LEU A 732 17.11 3.56 -42.41
C LEU A 732 18.42 4.29 -42.77
N ALA A 733 19.16 4.81 -41.80
CA ALA A 733 20.43 5.50 -42.02
C ALA A 733 21.56 4.56 -42.46
N CYS A 734 21.45 3.24 -42.24
CA CYS A 734 22.47 2.26 -42.68
C CYS A 734 22.71 2.29 -44.19
N SER A 735 21.69 2.65 -44.98
CA SER A 735 21.74 2.67 -46.44
C SER A 735 22.23 4.01 -47.02
N SER A 736 22.41 5.02 -46.16
CA SER A 736 22.78 6.37 -46.54
C SER A 736 24.29 6.56 -46.53
N SER A 737 24.81 7.29 -47.53
CA SER A 737 26.21 7.72 -47.58
C SER A 737 26.43 9.13 -47.00
N GLN A 738 25.44 9.68 -46.29
CA GLN A 738 25.58 11.00 -45.66
C GLN A 738 26.58 10.95 -44.50
N PHE A 739 27.27 12.08 -44.31
CA PHE A 739 28.24 12.27 -43.24
C PHE A 739 27.54 12.20 -41.87
N ILE A 740 28.14 11.48 -40.92
CA ILE A 740 27.71 11.43 -39.52
C ILE A 740 28.90 11.82 -38.66
N ASP A 741 28.71 12.76 -37.74
CA ASP A 741 29.75 13.13 -36.79
C ASP A 741 29.98 11.98 -35.80
N LEU A 742 31.20 11.47 -35.73
CA LEU A 742 31.57 10.36 -34.85
C LEU A 742 31.38 10.69 -33.36
N LEU A 743 31.36 11.97 -32.98
CA LEU A 743 31.10 12.40 -31.61
C LEU A 743 29.60 12.37 -31.25
N ASP A 744 28.70 12.32 -32.23
CA ASP A 744 27.26 12.12 -31.97
C ASP A 744 26.94 10.67 -31.54
N ASP A 745 27.89 9.76 -31.75
CA ASP A 745 27.90 8.37 -31.27
C ASP A 745 28.59 8.24 -29.88
N THR A 746 28.62 9.32 -29.10
CA THR A 746 29.21 9.36 -27.75
C THR A 746 28.35 10.18 -26.78
N ARG A 747 28.53 9.99 -25.46
CA ARG A 747 27.89 10.86 -24.45
C ARG A 747 28.55 12.23 -24.32
N ILE A 748 29.58 12.53 -25.11
CA ILE A 748 30.20 13.86 -25.11
C ILE A 748 29.12 14.86 -25.57
N HIS A 749 28.89 15.89 -24.76
CA HIS A 749 27.94 16.93 -25.10
C HIS A 749 28.49 17.81 -26.23
N PRO A 750 27.67 18.32 -27.18
CA PRO A 750 28.13 19.19 -28.25
C PRO A 750 28.90 20.44 -27.80
N GLU A 751 28.69 20.93 -26.58
CA GLU A 751 29.46 22.05 -26.01
C GLU A 751 30.94 21.72 -25.78
N SER A 752 31.27 20.43 -25.67
CA SER A 752 32.62 19.92 -25.38
C SER A 752 33.30 19.28 -26.58
N TYR A 753 32.69 19.34 -27.78
CA TYR A 753 33.29 18.78 -29.01
C TYR A 753 34.64 19.39 -29.33
N GLY A 754 34.81 20.70 -29.14
CA GLY A 754 36.11 21.35 -29.32
C GLY A 754 37.21 20.75 -28.43
N LEU A 755 36.89 20.40 -27.18
CA LEU A 755 37.83 19.81 -26.23
C LEU A 755 38.20 18.37 -26.63
N ALA A 756 37.21 17.59 -27.07
CA ALA A 756 37.42 16.22 -27.53
C ALA A 756 38.27 16.18 -28.81
N GLN A 757 37.97 17.07 -29.75
CA GLN A 757 38.73 17.23 -31.00
C GLN A 757 40.18 17.64 -30.73
N GLU A 758 40.42 18.56 -29.77
CA GLU A 758 41.76 18.96 -29.37
C GLU A 758 42.55 17.79 -28.75
N LEU A 759 41.94 17.08 -27.81
CA LEU A 759 42.57 15.91 -27.19
C LEU A 759 42.91 14.83 -28.23
N ALA A 760 41.98 14.50 -29.12
CA ALA A 760 42.20 13.50 -30.15
C ALA A 760 43.35 13.90 -31.09
N LYS A 761 43.42 15.17 -31.48
CA LYS A 761 44.53 15.72 -32.30
C LYS A 761 45.87 15.60 -31.59
N ASP A 762 45.94 15.94 -30.31
CA ASP A 762 47.19 15.89 -29.56
C ASP A 762 47.71 14.45 -29.42
N VAL A 763 46.80 13.49 -29.18
CA VAL A 763 47.12 12.05 -29.16
C VAL A 763 47.58 11.57 -30.54
N TYR A 764 46.86 11.93 -31.59
CA TYR A 764 47.19 11.57 -32.97
C TYR A 764 48.53 12.14 -33.43
N ALA A 765 48.84 13.40 -33.08
CA ALA A 765 50.11 14.06 -33.40
C ALA A 765 51.30 13.45 -32.64
N HIS A 766 51.08 12.88 -31.47
CA HIS A 766 52.10 12.14 -30.74
C HIS A 766 52.37 10.76 -31.36
N ASP A 767 51.34 10.09 -31.86
CA ASP A 767 51.46 8.76 -32.49
C ASP A 767 51.93 8.80 -33.96
N THR A 768 51.73 9.92 -34.67
CA THR A 768 52.04 10.04 -36.12
C THR A 768 53.10 11.11 -36.42
N VAL A 769 54.05 10.80 -37.32
CA VAL A 769 55.27 11.61 -37.53
C VAL A 769 55.13 12.71 -38.61
N ARG A 770 54.03 12.81 -39.39
CA ARG A 770 53.78 13.87 -40.41
C ARG A 770 52.38 13.81 -41.04
N GLY A 771 51.77 14.97 -41.34
CA GLY A 771 50.76 15.12 -42.41
C GLY A 771 49.86 16.35 -42.28
N ASP A 772 49.71 17.12 -43.37
CA ASP A 772 49.10 18.45 -43.48
C ASP A 772 47.58 18.56 -43.17
N GLU A 773 47.19 19.81 -42.99
CA GLU A 773 45.95 20.36 -42.44
C GLU A 773 44.81 20.39 -43.47
N ASP A 774 43.74 19.61 -43.22
CA ASP A 774 42.33 20.00 -43.39
C ASP A 774 41.39 18.88 -42.87
N ASP A 775 41.72 17.60 -43.08
CA ASP A 775 40.95 16.42 -42.59
C ASP A 775 41.50 15.81 -41.29
N ALA A 776 42.44 16.50 -40.62
CA ALA A 776 43.18 15.98 -39.47
C ALA A 776 42.30 15.69 -38.24
N ILE A 777 41.10 16.29 -38.12
CA ILE A 777 40.24 16.12 -36.95
C ILE A 777 39.51 14.78 -36.97
N GLU A 778 38.91 14.45 -38.12
CA GLU A 778 38.14 13.22 -38.29
C GLU A 778 39.07 12.01 -38.19
N MET A 779 40.21 12.04 -38.90
CA MET A 779 41.25 11.01 -38.79
C MET A 779 41.77 10.86 -37.36
N ALA A 780 41.91 11.94 -36.60
CA ALA A 780 42.34 11.86 -35.21
C ALA A 780 41.30 11.19 -34.31
N ILE A 781 40.00 11.47 -34.51
CA ILE A 781 38.93 10.83 -33.76
C ILE A 781 38.81 9.35 -34.14
N GLU A 782 38.89 9.02 -35.43
CA GLU A 782 38.91 7.63 -35.92
C GLU A 782 40.10 6.86 -35.33
N HIS A 783 41.31 7.41 -35.40
CA HIS A 783 42.52 6.80 -34.83
C HIS A 783 42.37 6.49 -33.34
N VAL A 784 41.83 7.43 -32.58
CA VAL A 784 41.63 7.26 -31.13
C VAL A 784 40.58 6.20 -30.81
N ARG A 785 39.51 6.09 -31.63
CA ARG A 785 38.47 5.06 -31.47
C ARG A 785 38.95 3.68 -31.89
N ASP A 786 39.77 3.60 -32.93
CA ASP A 786 40.33 2.35 -33.46
C ASP A 786 41.47 1.82 -32.57
N GLU A 787 42.27 2.72 -31.97
CA GLU A 787 43.37 2.40 -31.07
C GLU A 787 43.17 3.05 -29.68
N PRO A 788 42.20 2.57 -28.87
CA PRO A 788 41.90 3.16 -27.56
C PRO A 788 43.07 3.04 -26.56
N ALA A 789 44.05 2.17 -26.82
CA ALA A 789 45.25 2.08 -26.00
C ALA A 789 46.09 3.37 -26.03
N SER A 790 45.99 4.18 -27.08
CA SER A 790 46.72 5.46 -27.15
C SER A 790 46.20 6.50 -26.17
N LEU A 791 44.90 6.49 -25.84
CA LEU A 791 44.35 7.35 -24.78
C LEU A 791 44.92 7.02 -23.40
N ARG A 792 45.23 5.74 -23.12
CA ARG A 792 45.82 5.31 -21.85
C ARG A 792 47.23 5.84 -21.62
N LYS A 793 47.92 6.32 -22.66
CA LYS A 793 49.24 6.95 -22.55
C LYS A 793 49.16 8.38 -21.99
N VAL A 794 47.99 9.00 -22.03
CA VAL A 794 47.80 10.39 -21.57
C VAL A 794 47.64 10.41 -20.06
N VAL A 795 48.59 11.02 -19.36
CA VAL A 795 48.47 11.34 -17.93
C VAL A 795 47.58 12.58 -17.78
N LEU A 796 46.33 12.36 -17.38
CA LEU A 796 45.28 13.40 -17.41
C LEU A 796 45.69 14.67 -16.63
N ASP A 797 46.21 14.56 -15.41
CA ASP A 797 46.57 15.72 -14.60
C ASP A 797 47.71 16.55 -15.22
N GLU A 798 48.68 15.90 -15.88
CA GLU A 798 49.76 16.59 -16.59
C GLU A 798 49.25 17.29 -17.86
N TYR A 799 48.37 16.62 -18.60
CA TYR A 799 47.72 17.18 -19.78
C TYR A 799 46.90 18.43 -19.43
N LEU A 800 46.07 18.36 -18.39
CA LEU A 800 45.25 19.49 -17.93
C LEU A 800 46.10 20.68 -17.48
N ARG A 801 47.21 20.43 -16.78
CA ARG A 801 48.19 21.48 -16.42
C ARG A 801 48.79 22.13 -17.66
N SER A 802 49.18 21.35 -18.66
CA SER A 802 49.76 21.88 -19.90
C SER A 802 48.80 22.79 -20.68
N LYS A 803 47.48 22.55 -20.56
CA LYS A 803 46.42 23.29 -21.23
C LYS A 803 45.76 24.38 -20.36
N ASN A 804 46.18 24.54 -19.09
CA ASN A 804 45.52 25.40 -18.09
C ASN A 804 44.02 25.09 -17.91
N GLN A 805 43.65 23.80 -17.86
CA GLN A 805 42.26 23.33 -17.72
C GLN A 805 42.07 22.39 -16.52
N GLU A 806 42.81 22.59 -15.43
CA GLU A 806 42.74 21.73 -14.22
C GLU A 806 41.34 21.66 -13.60
N ASN A 807 40.52 22.70 -13.79
CA ASN A 807 39.14 22.70 -13.33
C ASN A 807 38.24 21.72 -14.12
N LYS A 808 38.64 21.29 -15.32
CA LYS A 808 37.86 20.45 -16.24
C LYS A 808 38.09 18.94 -16.13
N LYS A 809 38.61 18.47 -15.00
CA LYS A 809 39.08 17.09 -14.83
C LYS A 809 37.99 16.04 -15.11
N GLU A 810 36.79 16.24 -14.59
CA GLU A 810 35.67 15.32 -14.80
C GLU A 810 35.18 15.33 -16.24
N THR A 811 35.17 16.52 -16.87
CA THR A 811 34.80 16.68 -18.27
C THR A 811 35.75 15.90 -19.19
N TYR A 812 37.07 16.02 -18.98
CA TYR A 812 38.06 15.28 -19.77
C TYR A 812 38.06 13.78 -19.47
N SER A 813 37.83 13.38 -18.22
CA SER A 813 37.63 11.99 -17.82
C SER A 813 36.48 11.34 -18.62
N LEU A 814 35.33 12.03 -18.72
CA LEU A 814 34.20 11.58 -19.54
C LEU A 814 34.59 11.50 -21.02
N ILE A 815 35.25 12.53 -21.56
CA ILE A 815 35.70 12.56 -22.97
C ILE A 815 36.62 11.38 -23.27
N MET A 816 37.64 11.13 -22.44
CA MET A 816 38.58 10.03 -22.64
C MET A 816 37.87 8.67 -22.67
N ARG A 817 36.92 8.45 -21.75
CA ARG A 817 36.19 7.19 -21.71
C ARG A 817 35.26 7.00 -22.92
N GLU A 818 34.57 8.06 -23.32
CA GLU A 818 33.66 8.03 -24.47
C GLU A 818 34.39 7.97 -25.82
N LEU A 819 35.57 8.57 -25.94
CA LEU A 819 36.44 8.37 -27.12
C LEU A 819 37.00 6.94 -27.17
N SER A 820 37.26 6.31 -26.02
CA SER A 820 37.69 4.91 -25.96
C SER A 820 36.58 3.93 -26.31
N CYS A 821 35.35 4.15 -25.83
CA CYS A 821 34.19 3.33 -26.13
C CYS A 821 32.89 4.15 -26.01
N GLY A 822 32.45 4.73 -27.13
CA GLY A 822 31.27 5.59 -27.20
C GLY A 822 30.00 4.87 -26.76
N PHE A 823 29.21 5.51 -25.90
CA PHE A 823 27.96 4.96 -25.37
C PHE A 823 28.07 3.56 -24.73
N GLN A 824 29.23 3.21 -24.16
CA GLN A 824 29.38 1.94 -23.41
C GLN A 824 28.23 1.76 -22.41
N ASP A 825 27.61 0.59 -22.36
CA ASP A 825 26.47 0.32 -21.47
C ASP A 825 26.96 0.14 -20.03
N TRP A 826 26.57 1.05 -19.12
CA TRP A 826 26.99 1.03 -17.71
C TRP A 826 26.08 0.17 -16.83
N ARG A 827 25.01 -0.39 -17.39
CA ARG A 827 24.09 -1.24 -16.67
C ARG A 827 24.77 -2.52 -16.18
N SER A 828 24.16 -3.12 -15.17
CA SER A 828 24.55 -4.46 -14.74
C SER A 828 24.28 -5.46 -15.85
N LEU A 829 25.14 -6.48 -15.98
CA LEU A 829 24.87 -7.58 -16.90
C LEU A 829 23.54 -8.24 -16.54
N PHE A 830 22.79 -8.67 -17.55
CA PHE A 830 21.52 -9.36 -17.34
C PHE A 830 21.75 -10.58 -16.45
N LYS A 831 21.14 -10.58 -15.26
CA LYS A 831 21.26 -11.67 -14.30
C LYS A 831 20.21 -12.73 -14.63
N GLU A 832 20.66 -13.92 -14.99
CA GLU A 832 19.77 -15.07 -15.12
C GLU A 832 19.17 -15.43 -13.75
N VAL A 833 17.94 -15.94 -13.79
CA VAL A 833 17.16 -16.24 -12.61
C VAL A 833 17.81 -17.37 -11.81
N ASP A 834 17.94 -17.19 -10.50
CA ASP A 834 18.50 -18.24 -9.65
C ASP A 834 17.49 -19.36 -9.34
N SER A 835 17.95 -20.47 -8.79
CA SER A 835 17.08 -21.62 -8.49
C SER A 835 15.97 -21.33 -7.47
N ASP A 836 16.13 -20.34 -6.58
CA ASP A 836 15.10 -19.92 -5.63
C ASP A 836 14.01 -19.14 -6.37
N GLU A 837 14.41 -18.11 -7.11
CA GLU A 837 13.54 -17.28 -7.92
C GLU A 837 12.79 -18.11 -8.97
N GLU A 838 13.46 -19.06 -9.64
CA GLU A 838 12.86 -20.02 -10.57
C GLU A 838 11.74 -20.80 -9.89
N PHE A 839 12.01 -21.36 -8.71
CA PHE A 839 11.03 -22.12 -7.94
C PHE A 839 9.80 -21.27 -7.58
N TYR A 840 10.00 -20.05 -7.11
CA TYR A 840 8.90 -19.15 -6.72
C TYR A 840 8.08 -18.66 -7.92
N MET A 841 8.74 -18.33 -9.05
CA MET A 841 8.03 -17.93 -10.28
C MET A 841 7.12 -19.04 -10.80
N ILE A 842 7.58 -20.29 -10.77
CA ILE A 842 6.82 -21.42 -11.33
C ILE A 842 5.77 -21.93 -10.35
N SER A 843 6.07 -21.96 -9.05
CA SER A 843 5.09 -22.37 -8.02
C SER A 843 4.01 -21.32 -7.77
N GLY A 844 4.28 -20.04 -8.06
CA GLY A 844 3.41 -18.92 -7.69
C GLY A 844 3.46 -18.57 -6.20
N GLU A 845 4.38 -19.19 -5.46
CA GLU A 845 4.56 -19.01 -4.01
C GLU A 845 5.69 -18.04 -3.72
N THR A 846 5.78 -17.56 -2.49
CA THR A 846 6.87 -16.67 -2.04
C THR A 846 7.66 -17.31 -0.92
N LYS A 847 8.85 -16.76 -0.63
CA LYS A 847 9.64 -17.16 0.55
C LYS A 847 8.88 -16.98 1.87
N GLU A 848 7.87 -16.10 1.89
CA GLU A 848 7.02 -15.86 3.06
C GLU A 848 5.96 -16.95 3.23
N THR A 849 5.38 -17.45 2.13
CA THR A 849 4.37 -18.52 2.16
C THR A 849 5.03 -19.90 2.29
N ILE A 850 6.05 -20.18 1.48
CA ILE A 850 6.76 -21.46 1.43
C ILE A 850 8.27 -21.22 1.43
N GLY A 851 8.81 -21.05 2.62
CA GLY A 851 10.26 -20.96 2.85
C GLY A 851 10.71 -22.02 3.85
N GLU A 852 12.02 -22.29 3.89
CA GLU A 852 12.59 -23.17 4.90
C GLU A 852 12.23 -22.68 6.31
N GLY A 853 11.74 -23.60 7.13
CA GLY A 853 11.29 -23.32 8.47
C GLY A 853 9.84 -22.84 8.61
N ARG A 854 9.11 -22.51 7.53
CA ARG A 854 7.70 -22.12 7.60
C ARG A 854 6.81 -23.31 7.96
N ILE A 855 5.71 -23.07 8.67
CA ILE A 855 4.69 -24.09 8.97
C ILE A 855 3.62 -24.09 7.88
N VAL A 856 3.32 -25.26 7.35
CA VAL A 856 2.37 -25.48 6.25
C VAL A 856 1.45 -26.66 6.60
N GLN A 857 0.24 -26.65 6.04
CA GLN A 857 -0.65 -27.81 6.10
C GLN A 857 -0.42 -28.71 4.88
N ALA A 858 -0.40 -30.02 5.13
CA ALA A 858 -0.13 -31.02 4.11
C ALA A 858 -1.18 -32.13 4.19
N THR A 859 -1.87 -32.38 3.08
CA THR A 859 -2.82 -33.49 2.95
C THR A 859 -2.08 -34.74 2.46
N VAL A 860 -2.12 -35.82 3.23
CA VAL A 860 -1.49 -37.09 2.90
C VAL A 860 -2.22 -37.74 1.71
N LYS A 861 -1.50 -37.99 0.61
CA LYS A 861 -2.06 -38.65 -0.58
C LYS A 861 -1.71 -40.13 -0.66
N LYS A 862 -0.50 -40.49 -0.24
CA LYS A 862 -0.04 -41.87 -0.28
C LYS A 862 0.95 -42.13 0.84
N VAL A 863 0.74 -43.20 1.61
CA VAL A 863 1.66 -43.59 2.69
C VAL A 863 2.37 -44.89 2.33
N THR A 864 3.65 -44.96 2.67
CA THR A 864 4.49 -46.15 2.59
C THR A 864 5.26 -46.30 3.90
N SER A 865 5.87 -47.46 4.13
CA SER A 865 6.51 -47.77 5.42
C SER A 865 7.55 -46.76 5.89
N GLY A 866 8.31 -46.16 4.97
CA GLY A 866 9.35 -45.18 5.27
C GLY A 866 9.02 -43.71 4.97
N LYS A 867 7.93 -43.42 4.26
CA LYS A 867 7.58 -42.04 3.85
C LYS A 867 6.11 -41.87 3.51
N ALA A 868 5.59 -40.67 3.75
CA ALA A 868 4.30 -40.21 3.28
C ALA A 868 4.52 -39.17 2.17
N LYS A 869 3.82 -39.37 1.04
CA LYS A 869 3.68 -38.35 -0.01
C LYS A 869 2.44 -37.53 0.30
N CYS A 870 2.64 -36.23 0.45
CA CYS A 870 1.61 -35.28 0.78
C CYS A 870 1.44 -34.27 -0.38
N VAL A 871 0.34 -33.54 -0.36
CA VAL A 871 0.12 -32.37 -1.21
C VAL A 871 -0.18 -31.21 -0.27
N LEU A 872 0.58 -30.13 -0.41
CA LEU A 872 0.38 -28.89 0.33
C LEU A 872 -0.87 -28.16 -0.21
N ASP A 873 -1.41 -27.21 0.55
CA ASP A 873 -2.58 -26.44 0.14
C ASP A 873 -2.36 -25.64 -1.16
N CYS A 874 -1.11 -25.24 -1.42
CA CYS A 874 -0.67 -24.62 -2.67
C CYS A 874 -0.60 -25.59 -3.87
N GLY A 875 -0.82 -26.89 -3.65
CA GLY A 875 -0.71 -27.92 -4.69
C GLY A 875 0.68 -28.53 -4.86
N LEU A 876 1.72 -28.02 -4.20
CA LEU A 876 3.07 -28.58 -4.28
C LEU A 876 3.18 -29.96 -3.60
N PRO A 877 3.97 -30.89 -4.17
CA PRO A 877 4.18 -32.21 -3.58
C PRO A 877 5.09 -32.12 -2.34
N GLY A 878 4.56 -32.53 -1.19
CA GLY A 878 5.28 -32.67 0.07
C GLY A 878 5.79 -34.10 0.29
N ILE A 879 6.95 -34.25 0.94
CA ILE A 879 7.45 -35.54 1.40
C ILE A 879 7.72 -35.45 2.89
N LEU A 880 7.05 -36.30 3.67
CA LEU A 880 7.30 -36.49 5.09
C LEU A 880 7.97 -37.84 5.30
N LEU A 881 9.23 -37.82 5.77
CA LEU A 881 9.98 -39.04 6.07
C LEU A 881 9.60 -39.57 7.45
N LYS A 882 9.68 -40.89 7.64
CA LYS A 882 9.43 -41.55 8.93
C LYS A 882 10.22 -40.93 10.08
N GLU A 883 11.49 -40.62 9.83
CA GLU A 883 12.40 -40.02 10.81
C GLU A 883 12.01 -38.60 11.20
N ASP A 884 11.20 -37.91 10.39
CA ASP A 884 10.82 -36.51 10.56
C ASP A 884 9.38 -36.36 11.12
N TYR A 885 8.67 -37.46 11.39
CA TYR A 885 7.29 -37.41 11.92
C TYR A 885 7.22 -37.15 13.42
N SER A 886 8.12 -37.73 14.22
CA SER A 886 8.09 -37.63 15.69
C SER A 886 9.49 -37.61 16.28
N ASP A 887 9.66 -36.97 17.45
CA ASP A 887 10.92 -36.91 18.18
C ASP A 887 11.36 -38.30 18.68
N ASP A 888 10.39 -39.16 19.03
CA ASP A 888 10.60 -40.53 19.49
C ASP A 888 10.64 -41.52 18.31
N GLY A 889 11.30 -41.15 17.21
CA GLY A 889 11.29 -41.87 15.94
C GLY A 889 11.75 -43.34 15.98
N ARG A 890 12.28 -43.83 17.11
CA ARG A 890 12.65 -45.23 17.33
C ARG A 890 11.44 -46.16 17.56
N ASP A 891 10.31 -45.63 18.04
CA ASP A 891 9.11 -46.41 18.36
C ASP A 891 8.14 -46.57 17.18
N ILE A 892 8.41 -45.88 16.08
CA ILE A 892 7.63 -46.02 14.84
C ILE A 892 8.25 -47.14 14.03
N VAL A 893 7.56 -48.26 13.84
CA VAL A 893 8.01 -49.35 12.95
C VAL A 893 7.63 -49.02 11.50
N ASP A 894 6.40 -48.57 11.28
CA ASP A 894 5.81 -48.26 9.97
C ASP A 894 4.97 -46.97 10.08
N LEU A 895 5.21 -46.02 9.18
CA LEU A 895 4.48 -44.75 9.14
C LEU A 895 2.99 -44.92 8.76
N SER A 896 2.66 -45.98 8.02
CA SER A 896 1.30 -46.35 7.59
C SER A 896 0.39 -46.73 8.76
N ASN A 897 0.96 -47.08 9.92
CA ASN A 897 0.20 -47.35 11.14
C ASN A 897 -0.21 -46.06 11.88
N LYS A 898 0.35 -44.91 11.49
CA LYS A 898 0.16 -43.62 12.17
C LYS A 898 -0.55 -42.58 11.30
N LEU A 899 -0.38 -42.66 9.98
CA LEU A 899 -0.98 -41.76 9.00
C LEU A 899 -1.82 -42.54 7.99
N CYS A 900 -3.03 -42.05 7.71
CA CYS A 900 -3.92 -42.54 6.67
C CYS A 900 -3.93 -41.60 5.46
N GLU A 901 -4.28 -42.15 4.30
CA GLU A 901 -4.53 -41.32 3.11
C GLU A 901 -5.76 -40.43 3.36
N GLY A 902 -5.63 -39.14 3.07
CA GLY A 902 -6.63 -38.12 3.35
C GLY A 902 -6.40 -37.33 4.65
N ASP A 903 -5.48 -37.77 5.52
CA ASP A 903 -5.16 -37.04 6.75
C ASP A 903 -4.50 -35.69 6.44
N ILE A 904 -4.88 -34.66 7.20
CA ILE A 904 -4.25 -33.33 7.14
C ILE A 904 -3.28 -33.22 8.30
N VAL A 905 -2.01 -32.95 7.99
CA VAL A 905 -0.93 -32.87 8.96
C VAL A 905 -0.29 -31.49 8.89
N THR A 906 -0.13 -30.84 10.05
CA THR A 906 0.58 -29.57 10.18
C THR A 906 2.07 -29.85 10.33
N CYS A 907 2.85 -29.55 9.30
CA CYS A 907 4.30 -29.76 9.33
C CYS A 907 5.04 -28.45 9.06
N LYS A 908 6.32 -28.43 9.42
CA LYS A 908 7.28 -27.39 9.08
C LYS A 908 8.05 -27.78 7.83
N VAL A 909 8.34 -26.83 6.95
CA VAL A 909 9.22 -27.02 5.80
C VAL A 909 10.64 -27.21 6.32
N LYS A 910 11.19 -28.39 6.08
CA LYS A 910 12.58 -28.74 6.45
C LYS A 910 13.56 -28.18 5.43
N SER A 911 13.30 -28.45 4.16
CA SER A 911 14.05 -27.91 3.02
C SER A 911 13.26 -28.12 1.72
N ILE A 912 13.67 -27.43 0.66
CA ILE A 912 12.97 -27.47 -0.64
C ILE A 912 13.91 -28.07 -1.70
N LEU A 913 13.48 -29.17 -2.32
CA LEU A 913 14.18 -29.78 -3.46
C LEU A 913 13.72 -29.10 -4.76
N LYS A 914 14.31 -27.94 -5.04
CA LYS A 914 13.91 -27.01 -6.12
C LYS A 914 13.84 -27.67 -7.50
N GLN A 915 14.86 -28.42 -7.88
CA GLN A 915 14.94 -29.15 -9.17
C GLN A 915 13.76 -30.10 -9.43
N ARG A 916 13.12 -30.60 -8.38
CA ARG A 916 11.98 -31.52 -8.47
C ARG A 916 10.69 -30.91 -7.95
N TYR A 917 10.71 -29.65 -7.51
CA TYR A 917 9.58 -28.96 -6.88
C TYR A 917 8.98 -29.75 -5.69
N HIS A 918 9.78 -30.53 -4.97
CA HIS A 918 9.32 -31.28 -3.79
C HIS A 918 9.69 -30.56 -2.50
N VAL A 919 8.74 -30.48 -1.58
CA VAL A 919 8.95 -29.86 -0.26
C VAL A 919 9.18 -30.95 0.77
N LEU A 920 10.33 -30.95 1.46
CA LEU A 920 10.58 -31.88 2.56
C LEU A 920 9.95 -31.31 3.83
N LEU A 921 9.18 -32.15 4.54
CA LEU A 921 8.37 -31.76 5.69
C LEU A 921 8.89 -32.42 6.97
N VAL A 922 8.79 -31.71 8.09
CA VAL A 922 9.07 -32.20 9.44
C VAL A 922 7.92 -31.88 10.37
N CYS A 923 7.52 -32.87 11.15
CA CYS A 923 6.38 -32.82 12.06
C CYS A 923 6.77 -33.08 13.54
N LYS A 924 8.08 -33.14 13.82
CA LYS A 924 8.67 -33.25 15.16
C LYS A 924 8.25 -32.11 16.09
N GLU A 925 7.86 -32.42 17.32
CA GLU A 925 7.42 -31.43 18.30
C GLU A 925 8.57 -30.47 18.68
N SER A 926 9.80 -30.98 18.78
CA SER A 926 11.00 -30.19 19.03
C SER A 926 11.26 -29.15 17.93
N GLU A 927 11.07 -29.52 16.65
CA GLU A 927 11.27 -28.63 15.49
C GLU A 927 10.14 -27.60 15.31
N MET A 928 8.91 -27.98 15.65
CA MET A 928 7.75 -27.10 15.65
C MET A 928 7.87 -26.01 16.73
N ARG A 929 8.47 -26.32 17.89
CA ARG A 929 8.71 -25.36 18.98
C ARG A 929 9.83 -24.36 18.68
N LYS A 930 10.86 -24.77 17.93
CA LYS A 930 11.99 -23.89 17.53
C LYS A 930 11.56 -22.70 16.66
N HIS A 931 10.36 -22.74 16.06
CA HIS A 931 9.88 -21.67 15.18
C HIS A 931 9.52 -20.37 15.91
N ARG A 932 9.45 -20.36 17.26
CA ARG A 932 9.33 -19.11 18.02
C ARG A 932 10.54 -18.18 17.89
N ASN A 933 11.70 -18.71 17.44
CA ASN A 933 12.98 -17.99 17.49
C ASN A 933 13.64 -17.76 16.11
N LEU A 934 12.94 -17.99 14.99
CA LEU A 934 13.50 -17.73 13.65
C LEU A 934 12.66 -16.70 12.89
N GLY A 935 12.82 -15.47 13.36
CA GLY A 935 12.44 -14.20 12.77
C GLY A 935 13.13 -13.14 13.62
N ASP A 936 13.54 -12.03 13.02
CA ASP A 936 14.09 -10.86 13.71
C ASP A 936 13.00 -10.28 14.62
N VAL A 937 12.82 -10.89 15.80
CA VAL A 937 11.80 -10.46 16.77
C VAL A 937 12.34 -9.19 17.39
N ASP A 938 11.65 -8.09 17.11
CA ASP A 938 11.95 -6.77 17.63
C ASP A 938 12.28 -6.82 19.13
N ASP A 939 13.37 -6.18 19.56
CA ASP A 939 13.84 -6.17 20.95
C ASP A 939 12.76 -5.70 21.94
N TYR A 940 11.81 -4.90 21.48
CA TYR A 940 10.69 -4.36 22.26
C TYR A 940 9.43 -5.24 22.21
N TYR A 941 9.49 -6.39 21.53
CA TYR A 941 8.40 -7.34 21.46
C TYR A 941 8.34 -8.19 22.74
N HIS A 942 7.33 -7.91 23.55
CA HIS A 942 7.11 -8.60 24.81
C HIS A 942 5.72 -9.22 24.81
N GLU A 943 5.67 -10.48 24.38
CA GLU A 943 4.48 -11.30 24.56
C GLU A 943 4.12 -11.27 26.05
N GLU A 944 2.95 -10.71 26.40
CA GLU A 944 2.46 -10.91 27.75
C GLU A 944 2.24 -12.40 27.92
N LYS A 945 3.19 -13.03 28.62
CA LYS A 945 2.84 -14.12 29.52
C LYS A 945 1.94 -13.51 30.58
N ARG A 946 0.68 -13.24 30.23
CA ARG A 946 -0.39 -13.20 31.22
C ARG A 946 -0.20 -14.48 32.00
N ASN A 947 0.17 -14.32 33.28
CA ASN A 947 0.44 -15.39 34.21
C ASN A 947 -0.41 -16.60 33.85
N SER A 948 0.25 -17.72 33.53
CA SER A 948 -0.40 -19.02 33.38
C SER A 948 -1.29 -19.35 34.59
N VAL A 949 -1.09 -18.66 35.71
CA VAL A 949 -1.88 -18.74 36.95
C VAL A 949 -3.23 -18.01 36.90
N LEU A 950 -3.45 -17.02 36.02
CA LEU A 950 -4.73 -16.29 35.93
C LEU A 950 -5.60 -16.70 34.73
N ILE A 951 -5.03 -17.37 33.72
CA ILE A 951 -5.80 -17.97 32.62
C ILE A 951 -6.40 -19.34 33.01
N GLU A 952 -5.91 -19.99 34.07
CA GLU A 952 -6.51 -21.22 34.58
C GLU A 952 -7.80 -21.01 35.40
N LYS A 953 -8.14 -19.78 35.80
CA LYS A 953 -9.39 -19.50 36.54
C LYS A 953 -10.50 -18.85 35.72
N GLU A 954 -10.21 -18.34 34.52
CA GLU A 954 -11.22 -17.82 33.58
C GLU A 954 -11.33 -18.63 32.27
N LYS A 955 -10.69 -19.79 32.19
CA LYS A 955 -11.19 -20.86 31.33
C LYS A 955 -12.25 -21.65 32.10
N VAL A 956 -13.48 -21.14 32.11
CA VAL A 956 -14.60 -22.09 32.08
C VAL A 956 -14.32 -22.99 30.88
N PRO A 957 -14.16 -24.31 31.05
CA PRO A 957 -13.91 -25.17 29.92
C PRO A 957 -15.03 -24.91 28.92
N LYS A 958 -14.67 -24.46 27.70
CA LYS A 958 -15.60 -24.56 26.58
C LYS A 958 -15.82 -26.06 26.42
N GLU A 959 -16.86 -26.56 27.07
CA GLU A 959 -17.47 -27.83 26.73
C GLU A 959 -17.58 -27.84 25.21
N LYS A 960 -17.04 -28.89 24.59
CA LYS A 960 -17.31 -29.19 23.19
C LYS A 960 -18.79 -28.95 22.98
N LYS A 961 -19.18 -27.92 22.20
CA LYS A 961 -20.60 -27.62 21.96
C LYS A 961 -21.24 -28.93 21.50
N GLN A 962 -22.08 -29.51 22.36
CA GLN A 962 -22.61 -30.86 22.19
C GLN A 962 -23.59 -30.96 21.00
N PHE A 963 -23.89 -29.82 20.37
CA PHE A 963 -24.76 -29.66 19.22
C PHE A 963 -24.20 -28.61 18.26
N LYS A 964 -24.58 -28.71 16.98
CA LYS A 964 -24.26 -27.70 15.96
C LYS A 964 -25.34 -26.60 16.00
N SER A 965 -24.91 -25.33 16.00
CA SER A 965 -25.83 -24.17 16.00
C SER A 965 -26.68 -24.12 14.73
N ARG A 966 -27.90 -23.56 14.84
CA ARG A 966 -28.95 -23.56 13.81
C ARG A 966 -29.43 -22.15 13.50
N MET A 967 -29.72 -21.87 12.23
CA MET A 967 -30.30 -20.60 11.78
C MET A 967 -31.83 -20.73 11.67
N ILE A 968 -32.51 -20.87 12.81
CA ILE A 968 -33.98 -20.97 12.89
C ILE A 968 -34.49 -19.77 13.67
N VAL A 969 -35.37 -18.99 13.05
CA VAL A 969 -36.01 -17.82 13.67
C VAL A 969 -37.42 -18.23 14.09
N HIS A 970 -37.60 -18.57 15.36
CA HIS A 970 -38.90 -18.92 15.93
C HIS A 970 -38.94 -18.59 17.43
N PRO A 971 -40.02 -18.03 17.99
CA PRO A 971 -40.08 -17.60 19.40
C PRO A 971 -39.81 -18.73 20.40
N ARG A 972 -40.23 -19.96 20.06
CA ARG A 972 -40.02 -21.17 20.87
C ARG A 972 -38.72 -21.91 20.54
N PHE A 973 -37.80 -21.35 19.76
CA PHE A 973 -36.53 -21.99 19.39
C PHE A 973 -35.32 -21.23 19.94
N GLN A 974 -34.37 -21.93 20.57
CA GLN A 974 -33.08 -21.36 20.98
C GLN A 974 -31.90 -22.33 20.79
N ASN A 975 -30.74 -21.80 20.42
CA ASN A 975 -29.48 -22.57 20.30
C ASN A 975 -28.83 -22.78 21.68
N ILE A 976 -29.44 -23.65 22.49
CA ILE A 976 -29.01 -23.93 23.87
C ILE A 976 -28.83 -25.43 24.13
N THR A 977 -28.00 -25.80 25.12
CA THR A 977 -27.82 -27.20 25.55
C THR A 977 -29.06 -27.73 26.29
N ALA A 978 -29.14 -29.04 26.53
CA ALA A 978 -30.21 -29.64 27.34
C ALA A 978 -30.22 -29.09 28.77
N GLU A 979 -29.05 -28.82 29.34
CA GLU A 979 -28.90 -28.25 30.69
C GLU A 979 -29.36 -26.79 30.73
N GLN A 980 -28.96 -25.99 29.75
CA GLN A 980 -29.42 -24.60 29.61
C GLN A 980 -30.93 -24.51 29.40
N ALA A 981 -31.52 -25.43 28.63
CA ALA A 981 -32.97 -25.52 28.46
C ALA A 981 -33.70 -25.87 29.77
N THR A 982 -33.08 -26.72 30.60
CA THR A 982 -33.61 -27.08 31.93
C THR A 982 -33.61 -25.87 32.86
N VAL A 983 -32.53 -25.08 32.87
CA VAL A 983 -32.45 -23.81 33.62
C VAL A 983 -33.50 -22.81 33.09
N TYR A 984 -33.61 -22.68 31.77
CA TYR A 984 -34.58 -21.77 31.12
C TYR A 984 -36.04 -22.11 31.43
N LEU A 985 -36.38 -23.39 31.60
CA LEU A 985 -37.73 -23.81 31.95
C LEU A 985 -37.98 -23.82 33.46
N SER A 986 -36.93 -23.77 34.30
CA SER A 986 -37.08 -23.89 35.75
C SER A 986 -37.96 -22.79 36.37
N ASP A 987 -37.82 -21.55 35.88
CA ASP A 987 -38.58 -20.36 36.30
C ASP A 987 -39.94 -20.21 35.58
N LYS A 988 -40.28 -21.11 34.65
CA LYS A 988 -41.51 -21.04 33.85
C LYS A 988 -42.67 -21.87 34.43
N ASN A 989 -43.87 -21.55 33.97
CA ASN A 989 -45.09 -22.27 34.32
C ASN A 989 -45.07 -23.72 33.79
N ILE A 990 -45.79 -24.61 34.46
CA ILE A 990 -46.00 -25.99 33.98
C ILE A 990 -46.68 -25.95 32.61
N GLY A 991 -46.25 -26.82 31.69
CA GLY A 991 -46.71 -26.86 30.30
C GLY A 991 -45.88 -26.00 29.35
N GLU A 992 -45.02 -25.10 29.85
CA GLU A 992 -44.15 -24.30 28.99
C GLU A 992 -43.14 -25.18 28.24
N SER A 993 -42.87 -24.84 26.98
CA SER A 993 -42.01 -25.62 26.09
C SER A 993 -40.99 -24.78 25.32
N ILE A 994 -39.88 -25.44 24.96
CA ILE A 994 -38.81 -24.89 24.14
C ILE A 994 -38.26 -25.95 23.18
N VAL A 995 -37.93 -25.54 21.97
CA VAL A 995 -37.26 -26.34 20.95
C VAL A 995 -35.79 -25.95 20.90
N ARG A 996 -34.91 -26.95 20.89
CA ARG A 996 -33.46 -26.77 20.82
C ARG A 996 -32.82 -27.71 19.80
N PRO A 997 -31.59 -27.43 19.34
CA PRO A 997 -30.82 -28.37 18.53
C PRO A 997 -30.64 -29.71 19.24
N SER A 998 -30.70 -30.80 18.47
CA SER A 998 -30.37 -32.14 18.96
C SER A 998 -28.88 -32.41 18.84
N SER A 999 -28.33 -33.17 19.80
CA SER A 999 -26.96 -33.72 19.72
C SER A 999 -26.83 -34.84 18.68
N ARG A 1000 -27.95 -35.38 18.17
CA ARG A 1000 -27.98 -36.46 17.18
C ARG A 1000 -27.65 -36.03 15.74
N GLY A 1001 -27.64 -34.72 15.45
CA GLY A 1001 -27.25 -34.20 14.14
C GLY A 1001 -28.16 -33.10 13.60
N LEU A 1002 -27.86 -32.62 12.39
CA LEU A 1002 -28.50 -31.47 11.74
C LEU A 1002 -29.92 -31.76 11.20
N ASN A 1003 -30.42 -32.98 11.31
CA ASN A 1003 -31.77 -33.36 10.89
C ASN A 1003 -32.69 -33.66 12.08
N HIS A 1004 -32.25 -33.32 13.30
CA HIS A 1004 -32.97 -33.62 14.53
C HIS A 1004 -33.07 -32.35 15.39
N LEU A 1005 -34.27 -32.07 15.88
CA LEU A 1005 -34.53 -31.08 16.93
C LEU A 1005 -35.10 -31.79 18.17
N THR A 1006 -34.98 -31.16 19.33
CA THR A 1006 -35.58 -31.66 20.58
C THR A 1006 -36.54 -30.63 21.14
N LEU A 1007 -37.79 -31.02 21.30
CA LEU A 1007 -38.83 -30.30 22.03
C LEU A 1007 -38.78 -30.72 23.50
N MET A 1008 -38.56 -29.77 24.40
CA MET A 1008 -38.55 -29.98 25.84
C MET A 1008 -39.76 -29.27 26.46
N ILE A 1009 -40.52 -29.97 27.32
CA ILE A 1009 -41.75 -29.46 27.96
C ILE A 1009 -41.65 -29.68 29.47
N LYS A 1010 -42.00 -28.65 30.26
CA LYS A 1010 -42.07 -28.76 31.73
C LYS A 1010 -43.36 -29.50 32.16
N ILE A 1011 -43.21 -30.67 32.77
CA ILE A 1011 -44.33 -31.50 33.26
C ILE A 1011 -44.67 -31.18 34.72
N SER A 1012 -43.64 -31.01 35.55
CA SER A 1012 -43.75 -30.54 36.93
C SER A 1012 -42.43 -29.89 37.32
N ASP A 1013 -42.33 -29.35 38.54
CA ASP A 1013 -41.06 -28.86 39.05
C ASP A 1013 -40.02 -29.99 39.04
N ASN A 1014 -38.86 -29.71 38.44
CA ASN A 1014 -37.75 -30.63 38.20
C ASN A 1014 -38.07 -31.86 37.33
N VAL A 1015 -39.18 -31.90 36.58
CA VAL A 1015 -39.51 -32.99 35.63
C VAL A 1015 -39.82 -32.42 34.25
N TYR A 1016 -38.95 -32.73 33.28
CA TYR A 1016 -39.02 -32.24 31.90
C TYR A 1016 -39.13 -33.40 30.91
N ALA A 1017 -40.13 -33.37 30.03
CA ALA A 1017 -40.30 -34.35 28.98
C ALA A 1017 -39.61 -33.89 27.69
N ASN A 1018 -38.78 -34.75 27.11
CA ASN A 1018 -38.11 -34.49 25.83
C ASN A 1018 -38.76 -35.30 24.71
N LYS A 1019 -39.11 -34.64 23.61
CA LYS A 1019 -39.63 -35.27 22.40
C LYS A 1019 -38.76 -34.91 21.20
N GLU A 1020 -38.38 -35.92 20.43
CA GLU A 1020 -37.57 -35.75 19.23
C GLU A 1020 -38.45 -35.36 18.04
N ILE A 1021 -38.00 -34.34 17.31
CA ILE A 1021 -38.57 -33.88 16.04
C ILE A 1021 -37.56 -34.23 14.96
N ILE A 1022 -37.97 -35.04 13.99
CA ILE A 1022 -37.14 -35.46 12.85
C ILE A 1022 -37.47 -34.57 11.65
N GLU A 1023 -36.47 -33.95 11.07
CA GLU A 1023 -36.58 -33.11 9.88
C GLU A 1023 -36.48 -33.95 8.60
N GLY A 1024 -37.27 -33.60 7.58
CA GLY A 1024 -37.20 -34.20 6.24
C GLY A 1024 -35.94 -33.82 5.45
N GLU A 1025 -35.86 -34.26 4.20
CA GLU A 1025 -34.70 -34.02 3.32
C GLU A 1025 -34.44 -32.52 3.10
N LYS A 1026 -33.15 -32.15 3.11
CA LYS A 1026 -32.66 -30.78 2.87
C LYS A 1026 -31.86 -30.75 1.58
N GLU A 1027 -32.04 -29.72 0.77
CA GLU A 1027 -31.31 -29.57 -0.50
C GLU A 1027 -29.80 -29.37 -0.23
N ASN A 1028 -28.98 -30.36 -0.60
CA ASN A 1028 -27.52 -30.39 -0.39
C ASN A 1028 -26.78 -29.48 -1.40
N LYS A 1029 -26.95 -28.17 -1.29
CA LYS A 1029 -26.19 -27.20 -2.09
C LYS A 1029 -25.12 -26.45 -1.30
N ASP A 1030 -25.34 -26.13 -0.01
CA ASP A 1030 -24.39 -25.36 0.83
C ASP A 1030 -24.51 -25.65 2.33
N ILE A 1031 -23.46 -25.37 3.12
CA ILE A 1031 -23.43 -25.52 4.60
C ILE A 1031 -24.52 -24.68 5.28
N VAL A 1032 -24.86 -23.52 4.71
CA VAL A 1032 -25.90 -22.61 5.22
C VAL A 1032 -27.29 -23.23 5.08
N SER A 1033 -27.55 -23.96 3.99
CA SER A 1033 -28.81 -24.64 3.69
C SER A 1033 -29.12 -25.73 4.73
N LEU A 1034 -28.09 -26.43 5.22
CA LEU A 1034 -28.21 -27.49 6.23
C LEU A 1034 -28.54 -26.96 7.64
N GLN A 1035 -28.33 -25.67 7.91
CA GLN A 1035 -28.60 -25.05 9.21
C GLN A 1035 -30.03 -24.48 9.34
N ARG A 1036 -30.79 -24.39 8.24
CA ARG A 1036 -32.20 -23.99 8.22
C ARG A 1036 -33.13 -25.17 8.55
N ILE A 1037 -34.39 -24.85 8.86
CA ILE A 1037 -35.43 -25.86 9.11
C ILE A 1037 -35.87 -26.53 7.80
N ALA A 1038 -36.11 -27.85 7.81
CA ALA A 1038 -36.62 -28.57 6.64
C ALA A 1038 -38.11 -28.25 6.36
N LYS A 1039 -38.56 -28.53 5.13
CA LYS A 1039 -39.96 -28.32 4.69
C LYS A 1039 -41.00 -29.20 5.42
N THR A 1040 -40.57 -30.27 6.09
CA THR A 1040 -41.46 -31.19 6.80
C THR A 1040 -40.81 -31.65 8.10
N LEU A 1041 -41.58 -31.67 9.17
CA LEU A 1041 -41.21 -32.14 10.51
C LEU A 1041 -42.02 -33.37 10.89
N LYS A 1042 -41.41 -34.34 11.58
CA LYS A 1042 -42.08 -35.57 12.03
C LYS A 1042 -41.89 -35.80 13.53
N ILE A 1043 -42.99 -36.06 14.24
CA ILE A 1043 -42.99 -36.50 15.63
C ILE A 1043 -43.75 -37.83 15.74
N GLY A 1044 -43.01 -38.92 15.91
CA GLY A 1044 -43.60 -40.27 15.86
C GLY A 1044 -44.15 -40.58 14.46
N ASN A 1045 -45.46 -40.81 14.35
CA ASN A 1045 -46.14 -41.12 13.08
C ASN A 1045 -46.87 -39.92 12.47
N GLU A 1046 -46.78 -38.74 13.09
CA GLU A 1046 -47.47 -37.53 12.65
C GLU A 1046 -46.47 -36.57 11.97
N THR A 1047 -46.93 -35.95 10.87
CA THR A 1047 -46.18 -34.99 10.05
C THR A 1047 -46.73 -33.58 10.23
N PHE A 1048 -45.83 -32.61 10.28
CA PHE A 1048 -46.09 -31.18 10.47
C PHE A 1048 -45.31 -30.38 9.42
N GLU A 1049 -45.82 -29.23 9.02
CA GLU A 1049 -45.24 -28.33 8.03
C GLU A 1049 -44.18 -27.40 8.65
N ASP A 1050 -44.46 -26.85 9.83
CA ASP A 1050 -43.58 -25.93 10.55
C ASP A 1050 -43.65 -26.11 12.08
N LEU A 1051 -42.92 -25.26 12.82
CA LEU A 1051 -42.90 -25.31 14.29
C LEU A 1051 -44.18 -24.76 14.93
N ASP A 1052 -44.88 -23.83 14.29
CA ASP A 1052 -46.14 -23.28 14.81
C ASP A 1052 -47.22 -24.37 14.80
N GLU A 1053 -47.31 -25.14 13.71
CA GLU A 1053 -48.21 -26.29 13.62
C GLU A 1053 -47.86 -27.39 14.65
N VAL A 1054 -46.57 -27.59 14.96
CA VAL A 1054 -46.15 -28.49 16.05
C VAL A 1054 -46.67 -27.98 17.40
N MET A 1055 -46.62 -26.67 17.65
CA MET A 1055 -47.15 -26.11 18.90
C MET A 1055 -48.67 -26.34 18.98
N ASP A 1056 -49.40 -25.98 17.94
CA ASP A 1056 -50.86 -26.02 17.92
C ASP A 1056 -51.44 -27.45 17.94
N ARG A 1057 -50.88 -28.37 17.15
CA ARG A 1057 -51.43 -29.73 16.98
C ARG A 1057 -50.84 -30.75 17.93
N TYR A 1058 -49.63 -30.53 18.46
CA TYR A 1058 -48.97 -31.47 19.36
C TYR A 1058 -48.84 -30.93 20.79
N VAL A 1059 -48.28 -29.73 20.98
CA VAL A 1059 -47.99 -29.21 22.34
C VAL A 1059 -49.25 -28.78 23.06
N ASP A 1060 -50.11 -27.97 22.45
CA ASP A 1060 -51.29 -27.41 23.11
C ASP A 1060 -52.28 -28.48 23.60
N PRO A 1061 -52.63 -29.53 22.81
CA PRO A 1061 -53.44 -30.62 23.30
C PRO A 1061 -52.73 -31.41 24.40
N LEU A 1062 -51.41 -31.60 24.32
CA LEU A 1062 -50.64 -32.30 25.35
C LEU A 1062 -50.65 -31.53 26.67
N VAL A 1063 -50.48 -30.21 26.65
CA VAL A 1063 -50.55 -29.32 27.82
C VAL A 1063 -51.96 -29.31 28.41
N THR A 1064 -53.00 -29.32 27.57
CA THR A 1064 -54.40 -29.41 28.03
C THR A 1064 -54.64 -30.70 28.83
N HIS A 1065 -54.16 -31.84 28.34
CA HIS A 1065 -54.25 -33.12 29.05
C HIS A 1065 -53.35 -33.17 30.30
N LEU A 1066 -52.15 -32.58 30.25
CA LEU A 1066 -51.28 -32.40 31.42
C LEU A 1066 -52.03 -31.68 32.55
N MET A 1067 -52.62 -30.53 32.25
CA MET A 1067 -53.40 -29.75 33.22
C MET A 1067 -54.61 -30.53 33.73
N THR A 1068 -55.26 -31.31 32.86
CA THR A 1068 -56.39 -32.18 33.25
C THR A 1068 -55.96 -33.24 34.28
N MET A 1069 -54.76 -33.81 34.15
CA MET A 1069 -54.20 -34.76 35.13
C MET A 1069 -53.84 -34.10 36.45
N LEU A 1070 -53.17 -32.94 36.41
CA LEU A 1070 -52.74 -32.23 37.61
C LEU A 1070 -53.93 -31.73 38.43
N ASN A 1071 -55.03 -31.33 37.76
CA ASN A 1071 -56.26 -30.85 38.42
C ASN A 1071 -57.23 -31.98 38.81
N HIS A 1072 -56.90 -33.25 38.58
CA HIS A 1072 -57.79 -34.35 38.89
C HIS A 1072 -57.90 -34.57 40.41
N ARG A 1073 -59.12 -34.79 40.92
CA ARG A 1073 -59.42 -34.98 42.37
C ARG A 1073 -58.65 -36.10 43.10
N LYS A 1074 -58.07 -37.04 42.37
CA LYS A 1074 -57.23 -38.14 42.91
C LYS A 1074 -55.74 -37.94 42.63
N PHE A 1075 -55.34 -36.81 42.06
CA PHE A 1075 -53.94 -36.44 41.90
C PHE A 1075 -53.35 -36.01 43.24
N ARG A 1076 -52.11 -36.42 43.53
CA ARG A 1076 -51.37 -36.04 44.73
C ARG A 1076 -49.95 -35.62 44.36
N THR A 1077 -49.48 -34.57 45.02
CA THR A 1077 -48.09 -34.10 44.95
C THR A 1077 -47.29 -34.76 46.06
N GLY A 1078 -46.07 -35.19 45.75
CA GLY A 1078 -45.17 -35.85 46.70
C GLY A 1078 -44.32 -36.93 46.04
N THR A 1079 -43.32 -37.41 46.76
CA THR A 1079 -42.49 -38.52 46.29
C THR A 1079 -43.29 -39.84 46.29
N LYS A 1080 -42.83 -40.83 45.51
CA LYS A 1080 -43.46 -42.16 45.45
C LYS A 1080 -43.69 -42.77 46.84
N SER A 1081 -42.72 -42.61 47.75
CA SER A 1081 -42.80 -43.10 49.13
C SER A 1081 -43.86 -42.35 49.96
N GLU A 1082 -43.91 -41.01 49.87
CA GLU A 1082 -44.92 -40.21 50.57
C GLU A 1082 -46.34 -40.58 50.13
N ILE A 1083 -46.53 -40.78 48.82
CA ILE A 1083 -47.82 -41.23 48.26
C ILE A 1083 -48.17 -42.62 48.80
N ASP A 1084 -47.22 -43.54 48.88
CA ASP A 1084 -47.46 -44.88 49.42
C ASP A 1084 -47.86 -44.84 50.90
N ASP A 1085 -47.19 -44.03 51.72
CA ASP A 1085 -47.53 -43.87 53.13
C ASP A 1085 -48.93 -43.27 53.29
N LEU A 1086 -49.28 -42.26 52.49
CA LEU A 1086 -50.62 -41.69 52.47
C LEU A 1086 -51.69 -42.69 52.05
N LEU A 1087 -51.40 -43.53 51.06
CA LEU A 1087 -52.31 -44.60 50.62
C LEU A 1087 -52.46 -45.68 51.70
N ARG A 1088 -51.40 -46.01 52.45
CA ARG A 1088 -51.45 -46.94 53.59
C ARG A 1088 -52.35 -46.41 54.71
N VAL A 1089 -52.23 -45.12 55.02
CA VAL A 1089 -53.10 -44.46 56.02
C VAL A 1089 -54.56 -44.52 55.58
N GLU A 1090 -54.88 -44.14 54.34
CA GLU A 1090 -56.26 -44.17 53.81
C GLU A 1090 -56.81 -45.61 53.70
N LYS A 1091 -55.93 -46.59 53.42
CA LYS A 1091 -56.27 -48.02 53.43
C LYS A 1091 -56.58 -48.53 54.84
N GLY A 1092 -55.85 -48.05 55.85
CA GLY A 1092 -56.11 -48.36 57.26
C GLY A 1092 -57.47 -47.86 57.73
N VAL A 1093 -57.91 -46.70 57.25
CA VAL A 1093 -59.24 -46.14 57.55
C VAL A 1093 -60.36 -46.94 56.86
N ASN A 1094 -60.15 -47.40 55.62
CA ASN A 1094 -61.14 -48.16 54.85
C ASN A 1094 -60.57 -49.46 54.25
N PRO A 1095 -60.45 -50.55 55.05
CA PRO A 1095 -59.75 -51.78 54.62
C PRO A 1095 -60.38 -52.49 53.41
N LYS A 1096 -61.69 -52.33 53.21
CA LYS A 1096 -62.44 -52.94 52.09
C LYS A 1096 -62.32 -52.17 50.77
N MET A 1097 -61.89 -50.90 50.80
CA MET A 1097 -61.79 -50.05 49.61
C MET A 1097 -60.42 -50.20 48.95
N VAL A 1098 -60.37 -50.23 47.62
CA VAL A 1098 -59.11 -50.05 46.88
C VAL A 1098 -58.79 -48.56 46.85
N VAL A 1099 -57.68 -48.19 47.48
CA VAL A 1099 -57.21 -46.80 47.51
C VAL A 1099 -56.22 -46.60 46.37
N TYR A 1100 -56.37 -45.52 45.62
CA TYR A 1100 -55.49 -45.17 44.51
C TYR A 1100 -55.34 -43.66 44.37
N SER A 1101 -54.22 -43.25 43.79
CA SER A 1101 -53.93 -41.86 43.44
C SER A 1101 -53.10 -41.77 42.16
N PHE A 1102 -53.23 -40.64 41.47
CA PHE A 1102 -52.32 -40.27 40.38
C PHE A 1102 -51.20 -39.39 40.94
N GLY A 1103 -50.00 -39.50 40.40
CA GLY A 1103 -48.85 -38.66 40.73
C GLY A 1103 -47.95 -38.45 39.52
N VAL A 1104 -46.94 -37.58 39.67
CA VAL A 1104 -45.92 -37.40 38.63
C VAL A 1104 -44.94 -38.56 38.66
N SER A 1105 -44.55 -39.07 37.48
CA SER A 1105 -43.44 -40.02 37.39
C SER A 1105 -42.11 -39.26 37.26
N HIS A 1106 -41.26 -39.36 38.28
CA HIS A 1106 -39.87 -38.90 38.19
C HIS A 1106 -38.98 -39.88 37.42
N GLU A 1107 -39.37 -41.16 37.37
CA GLU A 1107 -38.63 -42.24 36.68
C GLU A 1107 -38.82 -42.19 35.16
N HIS A 1108 -40.01 -41.76 34.69
CA HIS A 1108 -40.37 -41.69 33.27
C HIS A 1108 -40.98 -40.33 32.91
N PRO A 1109 -40.15 -39.31 32.63
CA PRO A 1109 -40.62 -37.98 32.25
C PRO A 1109 -41.54 -38.02 31.02
N GLY A 1110 -42.74 -37.44 31.14
CA GLY A 1110 -43.81 -37.54 30.13
C GLY A 1110 -44.82 -38.66 30.39
N SER A 1111 -44.70 -39.38 31.51
CA SER A 1111 -45.71 -40.29 32.03
C SER A 1111 -46.12 -39.91 33.46
N PHE A 1112 -47.31 -40.31 33.86
CA PHE A 1112 -47.81 -40.23 35.22
C PHE A 1112 -47.77 -41.60 35.87
N ILE A 1113 -47.75 -41.64 37.21
CA ILE A 1113 -47.80 -42.86 37.98
C ILE A 1113 -49.18 -43.00 38.62
N LEU A 1114 -49.78 -44.18 38.49
CA LEU A 1114 -50.98 -44.61 39.19
C LEU A 1114 -50.56 -45.55 40.31
N SER A 1115 -50.58 -45.05 41.54
CA SER A 1115 -50.26 -45.83 42.75
C SER A 1115 -51.53 -46.32 43.40
N TYR A 1116 -51.59 -47.60 43.78
CA TYR A 1116 -52.77 -48.19 44.44
C TYR A 1116 -52.43 -49.31 45.42
N ILE A 1117 -53.26 -49.45 46.46
CA ILE A 1117 -53.16 -50.54 47.44
C ILE A 1117 -54.43 -51.37 47.39
N ARG A 1118 -54.28 -52.63 46.99
CA ARG A 1118 -55.38 -53.60 46.97
C ARG A 1118 -55.52 -54.35 48.29
N SER A 1119 -54.49 -55.11 48.67
CA SER A 1119 -54.46 -55.95 49.88
C SER A 1119 -53.60 -55.32 50.97
N ALA A 1120 -52.28 -55.35 50.81
CA ALA A 1120 -51.32 -54.81 51.78
C ALA A 1120 -50.21 -53.96 51.13
N ASN A 1121 -49.72 -54.37 49.96
CA ASN A 1121 -48.60 -53.70 49.30
C ASN A 1121 -49.06 -52.65 48.26
N PRO A 1122 -48.36 -51.50 48.17
CA PRO A 1122 -48.55 -50.55 47.08
C PRO A 1122 -48.06 -51.13 45.75
N HIS A 1123 -48.84 -50.86 44.71
CA HIS A 1123 -48.56 -51.21 43.32
C HIS A 1123 -48.53 -49.93 42.49
N HIS A 1124 -47.72 -49.92 41.44
CA HIS A 1124 -47.55 -48.75 40.59
C HIS A 1124 -47.65 -49.13 39.12
N GLU A 1125 -48.40 -48.36 38.35
CA GLU A 1125 -48.48 -48.49 36.89
C GLU A 1125 -48.32 -47.12 36.24
N TYR A 1126 -47.79 -47.07 35.02
CA TYR A 1126 -47.53 -45.81 34.32
C TYR A 1126 -48.61 -45.49 33.29
N ILE A 1127 -48.95 -44.22 33.21
CA ILE A 1127 -49.91 -43.64 32.27
C ILE A 1127 -49.14 -42.69 31.35
N GLY A 1128 -49.02 -43.03 30.07
CA GLY A 1128 -48.34 -42.17 29.10
C GLY A 1128 -49.22 -40.98 28.69
N LEU A 1129 -48.63 -39.80 28.61
CA LEU A 1129 -49.31 -38.59 28.14
C LEU A 1129 -49.11 -38.40 26.63
N TYR A 1130 -50.19 -38.20 25.89
CA TYR A 1130 -50.19 -37.97 24.44
C TYR A 1130 -51.18 -36.87 24.05
N PRO A 1131 -51.03 -36.24 22.86
CA PRO A 1131 -52.00 -35.23 22.38
C PRO A 1131 -53.43 -35.75 22.26
N LYS A 1132 -53.61 -37.07 22.05
CA LYS A 1132 -54.91 -37.76 21.98
C LYS A 1132 -55.47 -38.20 23.34
N GLY A 1133 -54.79 -37.88 24.44
CA GLY A 1133 -55.17 -38.24 25.80
C GLY A 1133 -54.16 -39.16 26.51
N PHE A 1134 -54.67 -39.99 27.42
CA PHE A 1134 -53.88 -40.81 28.33
C PHE A 1134 -53.81 -42.27 27.85
N LYS A 1135 -52.59 -42.81 27.73
CA LYS A 1135 -52.37 -44.20 27.36
C LYS A 1135 -52.15 -45.05 28.60
N PHE A 1136 -53.02 -46.03 28.82
CA PHE A 1136 -52.94 -46.97 29.94
C PHE A 1136 -53.25 -48.39 29.48
N ARG A 1137 -52.37 -49.36 29.82
CA ARG A 1137 -52.46 -50.77 29.38
C ARG A 1137 -52.81 -50.95 27.90
N LYS A 1138 -52.05 -50.28 27.02
CA LYS A 1138 -52.21 -50.29 25.54
C LYS A 1138 -53.51 -49.66 25.00
N ARG A 1139 -54.39 -49.11 25.83
CA ARG A 1139 -55.59 -48.36 25.40
C ARG A 1139 -55.41 -46.86 25.59
N MET A 1140 -56.03 -46.09 24.69
CA MET A 1140 -56.08 -44.62 24.76
C MET A 1140 -57.39 -44.17 25.41
N PHE A 1141 -57.30 -43.21 26.32
CA PHE A 1141 -58.42 -42.62 27.03
C PHE A 1141 -58.36 -41.09 26.89
N GLY A 1142 -59.41 -40.47 26.34
CA GLY A 1142 -59.51 -39.00 26.31
C GLY A 1142 -59.97 -38.39 27.64
N ASP A 1143 -60.37 -39.22 28.61
CA ASP A 1143 -60.99 -38.80 29.86
C ASP A 1143 -60.43 -39.64 31.03
N LEU A 1144 -59.96 -38.97 32.07
CA LEU A 1144 -59.36 -39.60 33.25
C LEU A 1144 -60.36 -40.38 34.11
N ASP A 1145 -61.62 -39.96 34.18
CA ASP A 1145 -62.65 -40.69 34.92
C ASP A 1145 -62.97 -42.01 34.20
N LYS A 1146 -62.94 -42.03 32.85
CA LYS A 1146 -63.06 -43.28 32.08
C LYS A 1146 -61.86 -44.19 32.28
N LEU A 1147 -60.65 -43.64 32.33
CA LEU A 1147 -59.43 -44.41 32.66
C LEU A 1147 -59.53 -45.00 34.07
N ALA A 1148 -59.93 -44.20 35.06
CA ALA A 1148 -60.09 -44.64 36.44
C ALA A 1148 -61.19 -45.72 36.59
N ALA A 1149 -62.30 -45.58 35.86
CA ALA A 1149 -63.36 -46.59 35.81
C ALA A 1149 -62.88 -47.90 35.17
N TYR A 1150 -62.11 -47.80 34.08
CA TYR A 1150 -61.50 -48.96 33.43
C TYR A 1150 -60.52 -49.67 34.37
N PHE A 1151 -59.64 -48.93 35.02
CA PHE A 1151 -58.71 -49.43 36.04
C PHE A 1151 -59.45 -50.19 37.15
N LYS A 1152 -60.50 -49.59 37.73
CA LYS A 1152 -61.30 -50.22 38.80
C LYS A 1152 -61.93 -51.55 38.37
N ARG A 1153 -62.36 -51.66 37.11
CA ARG A 1153 -63.00 -52.88 36.57
C ARG A 1153 -62.00 -53.98 36.19
N HIS A 1154 -60.75 -53.62 35.88
CA HIS A 1154 -59.73 -54.54 35.37
C HIS A 1154 -58.51 -54.64 36.30
N ILE A 1155 -58.69 -54.35 37.58
CA ILE A 1155 -57.61 -54.41 38.57
C ILE A 1155 -57.00 -55.82 38.69
N ASP A 1156 -57.77 -56.86 38.35
CA ASP A 1156 -57.37 -58.27 38.39
C ASP A 1156 -56.60 -58.75 37.16
N ASN A 1157 -56.66 -58.00 36.05
CA ASN A 1157 -56.03 -58.40 34.80
C ASN A 1157 -54.63 -57.78 34.73
N GLN A 1158 -53.65 -58.41 35.36
CA GLN A 1158 -52.24 -58.15 35.05
C GLN A 1158 -51.85 -58.75 33.70
#